data_AF-A0A8D8SJG0-F1
#
_entry.id   AF-A0A8D8SJG0-F1
#
_cell.length_a   1.000
_cell.length_b   1.000
_cell.length_c   1.000
_cell.angle_alpha   90.00
_cell.angle_beta   90.00
_cell.angle_gamma   90.00
#
_symmetry.space_group_name_H-M   'P 1'
#
loop_
_entity.id
_entity.type
_entity.pdbx_description
1 polymer ?
#
loop_
_entity_poly.entity_id
_entity_poly.type
_entity_poly.pdbx_seq_one_letter_code
_entity_poly.pdbx_strand_id
1 'polypeptide(L)'
;MLKALVDEPEKQVKKAICQFVAHIANHELPNNNWNQLIQFLEQVNTSNDLAQREMGMYALGIILDIGGDNFKQPEKQASLCTLFNNTLNSIPDLNEPLAYLTVIAMHHYMTACDTAELTYNWPKVYETVQAVSGKRPDRALECLDLIDDLLEMEDLGPGTVNVSDIAQLSLHLAETSTDDDLQEKALNVLSSVVKAKVKPSFYAKNNGLLERTVDVLLKLMSVPPLDDACEDYYIDQDANAPSVYAASTLDDMAIHIPPTKLMTGIQDKVVAYLTSPDPYKRKGGYIALAAVTEGASVYIGNHYMQVFVDFALRGIVDEHPVVQNAAFFALGQMSEYLQPQIGTYGPQIMPILLQFLSTVANSSTHQSDNTKHVERMFYALESFVDTMESAVTPYVPTLMEASVKILENPDQTVCPLKFKEFAIRLIGSIATAIADEFQPYFANIMNQLAACVSSTDLKGQGDDHAVSSLQNAAVEVIGTLARAVGEDNFRPYAHQSVQLGLRMLGTAVDDPETAKVAFQLFASVATILKEEMVSLPEIVELLVASIGNDDEYVARLKEEEGLDVFVGDEDEDNNEDKEPGDEEDIDFDETRSEEEDDDVEGYTYDCSKLDEKEEALDAVREIAKVTGNAFNQYLQTSFDAVYRTLYHPHEGIRGGAVDTLVQLCTVQTPGPLLIKCLDIVVPKLREIISTDESKDVVIKALAGYRDLLSDLGPAAVAGEGHLEAVHNSLREVLNKKTKAQRTSVEDEEEEEAEKEVQVIEGAGEVLPALIKAVPSSTFASISHELLSSLTARLKRSQLDDENTEALKSFIVGTIAECVPGLSEHIEEFIPSLLPLLTKFSRDKSADIRQNSLYGLGVLAAAAKTSLAPHYPTLLDILAESLGRDKPGAVLDNAMAALCRMILACPASVPIDRVLPVLINTLPITEDLEETRVILECLHALYNNGDNVLLQHLDKVLIQLIGMLSQHEQFFVKQGLKDPTALFILNVVRDFPQAADSVLSSLTPVQAELFNSIRQNLS
;
A
#
# COMPACT_ATOMS: atom_id res chain seq x y z
N MET A 1 -49.14 -30.30 3.89
CA MET A 1 -47.68 -30.17 3.87
C MET A 1 -47.06 -30.51 5.21
N LEU A 2 -47.36 -29.84 6.32
CA LEU A 2 -46.83 -30.21 7.65
C LEU A 2 -47.00 -31.70 8.02
N LYS A 3 -48.16 -32.28 7.74
CA LYS A 3 -48.38 -33.73 7.95
C LYS A 3 -47.52 -34.61 7.03
N ALA A 4 -47.34 -34.20 5.77
CA ALA A 4 -46.44 -34.90 4.85
C ALA A 4 -44.99 -34.82 5.33
N LEU A 5 -44.58 -33.67 5.87
CA LEU A 5 -43.25 -33.50 6.47
C LEU A 5 -43.02 -34.47 7.64
N VAL A 6 -44.04 -34.74 8.48
CA VAL A 6 -43.90 -35.70 9.59
C VAL A 6 -43.91 -37.14 9.09
N ASP A 7 -44.82 -37.46 8.16
CA ASP A 7 -45.10 -38.83 7.71
C ASP A 7 -44.10 -39.34 6.67
N GLU A 8 -43.34 -38.47 6.00
CA GLU A 8 -42.41 -38.82 4.92
C GLU A 8 -41.15 -39.54 5.44
N PRO A 9 -40.90 -40.81 5.02
CA PRO A 9 -39.69 -41.55 5.39
C PRO A 9 -38.46 -41.19 4.56
N GLU A 10 -38.61 -40.73 3.31
CA GLU A 10 -37.47 -40.47 2.43
C GLU A 10 -36.87 -39.08 2.70
N LYS A 11 -35.59 -39.05 3.12
CA LYS A 11 -34.91 -37.82 3.56
C LYS A 11 -34.91 -36.72 2.48
N GLN A 12 -34.60 -37.07 1.23
CA GLN A 12 -34.59 -36.11 0.11
C GLN A 12 -35.97 -35.51 -0.17
N VAL A 13 -37.03 -36.34 -0.11
CA VAL A 13 -38.41 -35.86 -0.29
C VAL A 13 -38.83 -34.98 0.89
N LYS A 14 -38.44 -35.35 2.10
CA LYS A 14 -38.67 -34.57 3.32
C LYS A 14 -38.01 -33.18 3.24
N LYS A 15 -36.80 -33.10 2.68
CA LYS A 15 -36.07 -31.87 2.39
C LYS A 15 -36.83 -30.99 1.38
N ALA A 16 -37.25 -31.53 0.25
CA ALA A 16 -38.04 -30.80 -0.74
C ALA A 16 -39.38 -30.28 -0.16
N ILE A 17 -39.99 -31.07 0.73
CA ILE A 17 -41.20 -30.63 1.47
C ILE A 17 -40.86 -29.47 2.42
N CYS A 18 -39.75 -29.50 3.14
CA CYS A 18 -39.30 -28.38 3.99
C CYS A 18 -39.10 -27.09 3.20
N GLN A 19 -38.36 -27.15 2.09
CA GLN A 19 -38.13 -25.99 1.21
C GLN A 19 -39.44 -25.39 0.70
N PHE A 20 -40.35 -26.26 0.24
CA PHE A 20 -41.68 -25.82 -0.20
C PHE A 20 -42.50 -25.21 0.94
N VAL A 21 -42.42 -25.77 2.15
CA VAL A 21 -43.07 -25.20 3.34
C VAL A 21 -42.49 -23.81 3.67
N ALA A 22 -41.17 -23.64 3.58
CA ALA A 22 -40.49 -22.38 3.83
C ALA A 22 -40.87 -21.29 2.81
N HIS A 23 -40.95 -21.62 1.52
CA HIS A 23 -41.45 -20.70 0.49
C HIS A 23 -42.89 -20.23 0.77
N ILE A 24 -43.79 -21.16 1.13
CA ILE A 24 -45.16 -20.78 1.51
C ILE A 24 -45.14 -19.92 2.78
N ALA A 25 -44.27 -20.24 3.74
CA ALA A 25 -44.13 -19.50 4.99
C ALA A 25 -43.72 -18.05 4.73
N ASN A 26 -42.76 -17.83 3.82
CA ASN A 26 -42.29 -16.49 3.47
C ASN A 26 -43.42 -15.60 2.93
N HIS A 27 -44.38 -16.16 2.17
CA HIS A 27 -45.53 -15.41 1.68
C HIS A 27 -46.67 -15.22 2.71
N GLU A 28 -46.92 -16.21 3.57
CA GLU A 28 -48.10 -16.24 4.44
C GLU A 28 -47.84 -15.70 5.87
N LEU A 29 -46.60 -15.79 6.38
CA LEU A 29 -46.23 -15.28 7.70
C LEU A 29 -46.31 -13.74 7.84
N PRO A 30 -45.93 -12.91 6.84
CA PRO A 30 -46.08 -11.45 6.94
C PRO A 30 -47.53 -11.02 7.20
N ASN A 31 -48.48 -11.79 6.68
CA ASN A 31 -49.92 -11.53 6.77
C ASN A 31 -50.59 -12.21 7.98
N ASN A 32 -49.83 -12.91 8.83
CA ASN A 32 -50.33 -13.72 9.95
C ASN A 32 -51.36 -14.82 9.54
N ASN A 33 -51.26 -15.31 8.30
CA ASN A 33 -52.24 -16.26 7.75
C ASN A 33 -51.96 -17.72 8.13
N TRP A 34 -50.76 -18.05 8.62
CA TRP A 34 -50.33 -19.43 8.85
C TRP A 34 -49.81 -19.72 10.28
N ASN A 35 -50.56 -19.29 11.30
CA ASN A 35 -50.21 -19.51 12.71
C ASN A 35 -50.02 -21.00 13.10
N GLN A 36 -50.59 -21.94 12.33
CA GLN A 36 -50.38 -23.38 12.56
C GLN A 36 -48.94 -23.83 12.33
N LEU A 37 -48.19 -23.15 11.45
CA LEU A 37 -46.77 -23.43 11.22
C LEU A 37 -45.94 -23.08 12.46
N ILE A 38 -46.18 -21.91 13.06
CA ILE A 38 -45.49 -21.48 14.28
C ILE A 38 -45.77 -22.44 15.44
N GLN A 39 -47.04 -22.82 15.64
CA GLN A 39 -47.41 -23.81 16.66
C GLN A 39 -46.76 -25.19 16.42
N PHE A 40 -46.63 -25.59 15.15
CA PHE A 40 -45.94 -26.82 14.78
C PHE A 40 -44.45 -26.74 15.12
N LEU A 41 -43.75 -25.66 14.73
CA LEU A 41 -42.34 -25.47 15.02
C LEU A 41 -42.07 -25.44 16.52
N GLU A 42 -42.90 -24.73 17.31
CA GLU A 42 -42.81 -24.73 18.77
C GLU A 42 -42.97 -26.15 19.35
N GLN A 43 -43.99 -26.89 18.90
CA GLN A 43 -44.28 -28.23 19.41
C GLN A 43 -43.15 -29.22 19.10
N VAL A 44 -42.59 -29.16 17.89
CA VAL A 44 -41.59 -30.12 17.41
C VAL A 44 -40.20 -29.81 18.01
N ASN A 45 -39.81 -28.54 18.08
CA ASN A 45 -38.52 -28.13 18.66
C ASN A 45 -38.44 -28.29 20.18
N THR A 46 -39.58 -28.32 20.88
CA THR A 46 -39.68 -28.54 22.34
C THR A 46 -40.10 -29.96 22.72
N SER A 47 -40.14 -30.89 21.74
CA SER A 47 -40.50 -32.29 21.99
C SER A 47 -39.47 -33.00 22.89
N ASN A 48 -39.90 -34.06 23.58
CA ASN A 48 -38.97 -34.93 24.33
C ASN A 48 -38.25 -35.95 23.42
N ASP A 49 -38.65 -36.02 22.14
CA ASP A 49 -38.05 -36.90 21.14
C ASP A 49 -36.96 -36.16 20.36
N LEU A 50 -35.71 -36.63 20.44
CA LEU A 50 -34.57 -36.00 19.79
C LEU A 50 -34.74 -35.91 18.27
N ALA A 51 -35.26 -36.97 17.63
CA ALA A 51 -35.45 -36.99 16.18
C ALA A 51 -36.52 -35.98 15.72
N GLN A 52 -37.51 -35.71 16.56
CA GLN A 52 -38.47 -34.63 16.30
C GLN A 52 -37.80 -33.27 16.43
N ARG A 53 -37.01 -33.04 17.47
CA ARG A 53 -36.29 -31.77 17.64
C ARG A 53 -35.32 -31.48 16.49
N GLU A 54 -34.57 -32.48 16.04
CA GLU A 54 -33.67 -32.36 14.88
C GLU A 54 -34.44 -31.95 13.62
N MET A 55 -35.54 -32.63 13.30
CA MET A 55 -36.37 -32.27 12.15
C MET A 55 -36.99 -30.88 12.31
N GLY A 56 -37.41 -30.52 13.53
CA GLY A 56 -37.96 -29.21 13.84
C GLY A 56 -36.95 -28.08 13.66
N MET A 57 -35.70 -28.30 14.08
CA MET A 57 -34.64 -27.30 13.99
C MET A 57 -34.16 -27.17 12.55
N TYR A 58 -34.04 -28.29 11.83
CA TYR A 58 -33.78 -28.31 10.39
C TYR A 58 -34.84 -27.54 9.59
N ALA A 59 -36.13 -27.81 9.85
CA ALA A 59 -37.21 -27.08 9.20
C ALA A 59 -37.20 -25.59 9.55
N LEU A 60 -36.85 -25.25 10.80
CA LEU A 60 -36.71 -23.86 11.24
C LEU A 60 -35.55 -23.17 10.51
N GLY A 61 -34.38 -23.82 10.39
CA GLY A 61 -33.22 -23.28 9.67
C GLY A 61 -33.55 -22.89 8.23
N ILE A 62 -34.22 -23.76 7.48
CA ILE A 62 -34.66 -23.45 6.08
C ILE A 62 -35.68 -22.31 6.04
N ILE A 63 -36.56 -22.20 7.04
CA ILE A 63 -37.54 -21.11 7.09
C ILE A 63 -36.85 -19.77 7.38
N LEU A 64 -35.81 -19.78 8.20
CA LEU A 64 -35.04 -18.58 8.56
C LEU A 64 -34.15 -18.13 7.41
N ASP A 65 -33.58 -19.06 6.66
CA ASP A 65 -32.83 -18.82 5.43
C ASP A 65 -33.68 -18.06 4.39
N ILE A 66 -34.85 -18.63 4.05
CA ILE A 66 -35.70 -18.08 2.99
C ILE A 66 -36.52 -16.85 3.45
N GLY A 67 -36.76 -16.70 4.75
CA GLY A 67 -37.74 -15.74 5.26
C GLY A 67 -37.51 -15.27 6.69
N GLY A 68 -36.27 -15.19 7.14
CA GLY A 68 -35.87 -14.79 8.49
C GLY A 68 -36.43 -13.43 8.92
N ASP A 69 -36.60 -12.50 7.97
CA ASP A 69 -37.21 -11.17 8.15
C ASP A 69 -38.59 -11.19 8.82
N ASN A 70 -39.35 -12.27 8.61
CA ASN A 70 -40.65 -12.46 9.23
C ASN A 70 -40.60 -12.59 10.76
N PHE A 71 -39.40 -12.77 11.30
CA PHE A 71 -39.10 -12.94 12.71
C PHE A 71 -38.37 -11.73 13.33
N LYS A 72 -38.19 -10.61 12.62
CA LYS A 72 -37.62 -9.34 13.13
C LYS A 72 -38.44 -8.68 14.25
N GLN A 73 -39.68 -9.12 14.50
CA GLN A 73 -40.51 -8.56 15.56
C GLN A 73 -39.93 -8.91 16.95
N PRO A 74 -39.79 -7.94 17.88
CA PRO A 74 -39.09 -8.15 19.16
C PRO A 74 -39.59 -9.36 19.97
N GLU A 75 -40.89 -9.64 19.94
CA GLU A 75 -41.49 -10.78 20.65
C GLU A 75 -41.10 -12.14 20.03
N LYS A 76 -41.00 -12.21 18.70
CA LYS A 76 -40.60 -13.43 17.97
C LYS A 76 -39.10 -13.66 18.08
N GLN A 77 -38.31 -12.60 17.94
CA GLN A 77 -36.87 -12.59 18.12
C GLN A 77 -36.48 -13.10 19.51
N ALA A 78 -37.07 -12.54 20.58
CA ALA A 78 -36.82 -13.01 21.95
C ALA A 78 -37.19 -14.50 22.13
N SER A 79 -38.24 -14.96 21.47
CA SER A 79 -38.69 -16.36 21.52
C SER A 79 -37.73 -17.31 20.78
N LEU A 80 -37.24 -16.92 19.60
CA LEU A 80 -36.23 -17.67 18.84
C LEU A 80 -34.90 -17.74 19.57
N CYS A 81 -34.40 -16.61 20.07
CA CYS A 81 -33.18 -16.59 20.88
C CYS A 81 -33.35 -17.52 22.08
N THR A 82 -34.45 -17.41 22.82
CA THR A 82 -34.74 -18.32 23.95
C THR A 82 -34.77 -19.80 23.52
N LEU A 83 -35.30 -20.12 22.34
CA LEU A 83 -35.33 -21.47 21.80
C LEU A 83 -33.92 -22.00 21.50
N PHE A 84 -33.08 -21.22 20.84
CA PHE A 84 -31.69 -21.57 20.55
C PHE A 84 -30.90 -21.79 21.86
N ASN A 85 -31.00 -20.84 22.80
CA ASN A 85 -30.37 -20.95 24.12
C ASN A 85 -30.78 -22.24 24.82
N ASN A 86 -32.08 -22.50 24.93
CA ASN A 86 -32.58 -23.68 25.64
C ASN A 86 -32.18 -24.97 24.93
N THR A 87 -32.13 -24.96 23.59
CA THR A 87 -31.76 -26.13 22.81
C THR A 87 -30.31 -26.48 23.03
N LEU A 88 -29.37 -25.56 22.78
CA LEU A 88 -27.94 -25.79 22.98
C LEU A 88 -27.60 -26.18 24.43
N ASN A 89 -28.25 -25.56 25.43
CA ASN A 89 -28.03 -25.90 26.84
C ASN A 89 -28.64 -27.25 27.28
N SER A 90 -29.62 -27.77 26.54
CA SER A 90 -30.25 -29.06 26.84
C SER A 90 -29.48 -30.28 26.32
N ILE A 91 -28.55 -30.05 25.39
CA ILE A 91 -27.82 -31.12 24.68
C ILE A 91 -26.61 -31.54 25.53
N PRO A 92 -26.51 -32.82 25.96
CA PRO A 92 -25.38 -33.30 26.75
C PRO A 92 -24.09 -33.48 25.95
N ASP A 93 -24.21 -33.90 24.68
CA ASP A 93 -23.11 -34.08 23.74
C ASP A 93 -23.34 -33.16 22.52
N LEU A 94 -22.53 -32.10 22.41
CA LEU A 94 -22.67 -31.11 21.34
C LEU A 94 -22.19 -31.59 19.96
N ASN A 95 -21.66 -32.82 19.88
CA ASN A 95 -21.39 -33.45 18.59
C ASN A 95 -22.67 -34.04 17.94
N GLU A 96 -23.81 -34.02 18.64
CA GLU A 96 -25.10 -34.45 18.09
C GLU A 96 -25.61 -33.50 16.98
N PRO A 97 -26.30 -34.00 15.93
CA PRO A 97 -26.78 -33.20 14.80
C PRO A 97 -27.61 -31.97 15.22
N LEU A 98 -28.38 -32.09 16.30
CA LEU A 98 -29.22 -31.00 16.81
C LEU A 98 -28.42 -29.75 17.19
N ALA A 99 -27.21 -29.90 17.74
CA ALA A 99 -26.40 -28.75 18.15
C ALA A 99 -25.93 -27.95 16.92
N TYR A 100 -25.34 -28.64 15.95
CA TYR A 100 -24.96 -28.09 14.65
C TYR A 100 -26.16 -27.42 13.94
N LEU A 101 -27.30 -28.10 13.80
CA LEU A 101 -28.50 -27.53 13.16
C LEU A 101 -29.00 -26.28 13.88
N THR A 102 -28.77 -26.18 15.19
CA THR A 102 -29.13 -24.97 15.94
C THR A 102 -28.19 -23.80 15.60
N VAL A 103 -26.89 -24.06 15.43
CA VAL A 103 -25.91 -23.05 15.02
C VAL A 103 -26.19 -22.56 13.60
N ILE A 104 -26.48 -23.47 12.66
CA ILE A 104 -26.87 -23.10 11.29
C ILE A 104 -28.17 -22.28 11.27
N ALA A 105 -29.18 -22.67 12.07
CA ALA A 105 -30.39 -21.86 12.20
C ALA A 105 -30.12 -20.47 12.81
N MET A 106 -29.11 -20.34 13.68
CA MET A 106 -28.66 -19.04 14.21
C MET A 106 -27.97 -18.22 13.12
N HIS A 107 -27.11 -18.84 12.30
CA HIS A 107 -26.45 -18.20 11.15
C HIS A 107 -27.47 -17.59 10.20
N HIS A 108 -28.39 -18.40 9.66
CA HIS A 108 -29.43 -17.91 8.75
C HIS A 108 -30.28 -16.77 9.35
N TYR A 109 -30.55 -16.83 10.66
CA TYR A 109 -31.27 -15.75 11.33
C TYR A 109 -30.44 -14.48 11.47
N MET A 110 -29.13 -14.61 11.73
CA MET A 110 -28.19 -13.49 11.79
C MET A 110 -28.16 -12.76 10.46
N THR A 111 -27.91 -13.49 9.37
CA THR A 111 -27.80 -12.95 8.01
C THR A 111 -29.08 -12.22 7.57
N ALA A 112 -30.25 -12.64 8.06
CA ALA A 112 -31.52 -11.96 7.78
C ALA A 112 -31.77 -10.72 8.66
N CYS A 113 -31.40 -10.78 9.95
CA CYS A 113 -31.91 -9.84 10.96
C CYS A 113 -30.87 -8.94 11.63
N ASP A 114 -29.58 -9.15 11.36
CA ASP A 114 -28.46 -8.38 11.90
C ASP A 114 -28.61 -8.12 13.42
N THR A 115 -28.70 -9.22 14.19
CA THR A 115 -29.11 -9.15 15.59
C THR A 115 -28.02 -9.54 16.59
N ALA A 116 -27.57 -8.54 17.34
CA ALA A 116 -26.68 -8.72 18.47
C ALA A 116 -27.23 -9.62 19.60
N GLU A 117 -28.51 -10.01 19.60
CA GLU A 117 -29.10 -10.85 20.65
C GLU A 117 -28.72 -12.33 20.51
N LEU A 118 -28.27 -12.76 19.33
CA LEU A 118 -27.70 -14.11 19.13
C LEU A 118 -26.37 -14.29 19.87
N THR A 119 -25.66 -13.20 20.15
CA THR A 119 -24.34 -13.19 20.80
C THR A 119 -24.38 -13.72 22.25
N TYR A 120 -25.54 -13.72 22.92
CA TYR A 120 -25.70 -14.29 24.26
C TYR A 120 -25.41 -15.80 24.33
N ASN A 121 -25.45 -16.51 23.19
CA ASN A 121 -25.13 -17.94 23.09
C ASN A 121 -23.68 -18.24 22.73
N TRP A 122 -22.84 -17.21 22.56
CA TRP A 122 -21.49 -17.35 22.04
C TRP A 122 -20.67 -18.50 22.68
N PRO A 123 -20.63 -18.66 24.03
CA PRO A 123 -19.87 -19.74 24.64
C PRO A 123 -20.31 -21.14 24.18
N LYS A 124 -21.61 -21.31 23.89
CA LYS A 124 -22.16 -22.60 23.50
C LYS A 124 -22.02 -22.87 22.00
N VAL A 125 -22.01 -21.82 21.17
CA VAL A 125 -21.59 -21.90 19.76
C VAL A 125 -20.14 -22.35 19.70
N TYR A 126 -19.24 -21.68 20.43
CA TYR A 126 -17.84 -22.06 20.60
C TYR A 126 -17.66 -23.54 20.97
N GLU A 127 -18.34 -23.99 22.03
CA GLU A 127 -18.27 -25.40 22.47
C GLU A 127 -18.80 -26.38 21.40
N THR A 128 -19.77 -25.95 20.59
CA THR A 128 -20.35 -26.77 19.52
C THR A 128 -19.35 -26.92 18.38
N VAL A 129 -18.74 -25.83 17.90
CA VAL A 129 -17.69 -25.86 16.87
C VAL A 129 -16.55 -26.79 17.29
N GLN A 130 -16.09 -26.66 18.54
CA GLN A 130 -15.05 -27.56 19.07
C GLN A 130 -15.50 -29.03 19.09
N ALA A 131 -16.74 -29.31 19.52
CA ALA A 131 -17.23 -30.68 19.60
C ALA A 131 -17.35 -31.36 18.23
N VAL A 132 -17.76 -30.62 17.19
CA VAL A 132 -17.92 -31.16 15.84
C VAL A 132 -16.60 -31.24 15.06
N SER A 133 -15.67 -30.31 15.27
CA SER A 133 -14.39 -30.23 14.54
C SER A 133 -13.61 -31.55 14.47
N GLY A 134 -13.55 -32.31 15.57
CA GLY A 134 -12.76 -33.53 15.63
C GLY A 134 -13.35 -34.76 14.91
N LYS A 135 -14.63 -34.71 14.50
CA LYS A 135 -15.32 -35.84 13.85
C LYS A 135 -16.00 -35.47 12.54
N ARG A 136 -16.34 -34.19 12.38
CA ARG A 136 -17.14 -33.61 11.30
C ARG A 136 -16.58 -32.23 10.96
N PRO A 137 -15.38 -32.17 10.36
CA PRO A 137 -14.75 -30.90 9.98
C PRO A 137 -15.63 -30.12 9.00
N ASP A 138 -16.33 -30.81 8.09
CA ASP A 138 -17.38 -30.29 7.21
C ASP A 138 -18.37 -29.38 7.95
N ARG A 139 -18.86 -29.84 9.10
CA ARG A 139 -19.82 -29.07 9.91
C ARG A 139 -19.19 -27.94 10.71
N ALA A 140 -17.91 -28.08 11.04
CA ALA A 140 -17.18 -27.03 11.75
C ALA A 140 -16.95 -25.83 10.84
N LEU A 141 -16.62 -26.08 9.56
CA LEU A 141 -16.50 -25.07 8.52
C LEU A 141 -17.77 -24.22 8.42
N GLU A 142 -18.92 -24.85 8.20
CA GLU A 142 -20.21 -24.13 8.12
C GLU A 142 -20.57 -23.36 9.40
N CYS A 143 -20.16 -23.86 10.57
CA CYS A 143 -20.38 -23.14 11.81
C CYS A 143 -19.46 -21.92 11.98
N LEU A 144 -18.32 -21.88 11.29
CA LEU A 144 -17.41 -20.73 11.29
C LEU A 144 -17.97 -19.59 10.43
N ASP A 145 -18.85 -19.86 9.46
CA ASP A 145 -19.51 -18.80 8.65
C ASP A 145 -20.36 -17.86 9.52
N LEU A 146 -21.05 -18.40 10.54
CA LEU A 146 -21.72 -17.57 11.56
C LEU A 146 -20.76 -16.60 12.26
N ILE A 147 -19.50 -17.01 12.42
CA ILE A 147 -18.48 -16.23 13.13
C ILE A 147 -17.98 -15.11 12.23
N ASP A 148 -17.74 -15.39 10.95
CA ASP A 148 -17.35 -14.40 9.95
C ASP A 148 -18.41 -13.31 9.82
N ASP A 149 -19.67 -13.68 9.56
CA ASP A 149 -20.82 -12.75 9.51
C ASP A 149 -20.91 -11.87 10.76
N LEU A 150 -20.65 -12.47 11.92
CA LEU A 150 -20.74 -11.78 13.20
C LEU A 150 -19.60 -10.77 13.39
N LEU A 151 -18.39 -11.04 12.86
CA LEU A 151 -17.26 -10.12 12.90
C LEU A 151 -17.45 -8.91 11.95
N GLU A 152 -18.21 -9.10 10.87
CA GLU A 152 -18.52 -8.04 9.90
C GLU A 152 -19.55 -7.02 10.41
N MET A 153 -20.32 -7.36 11.44
CA MET A 153 -21.37 -6.46 11.97
C MET A 153 -20.81 -5.10 12.46
N GLU A 154 -21.37 -4.00 11.93
CA GLU A 154 -20.97 -2.64 12.29
C GLU A 154 -21.18 -2.36 13.79
N ASP A 155 -22.29 -2.86 14.36
CA ASP A 155 -22.81 -2.58 15.70
C ASP A 155 -22.59 -3.72 16.73
N LEU A 156 -21.41 -4.37 16.71
CA LEU A 156 -20.97 -5.21 17.83
C LEU A 156 -20.80 -4.35 19.11
N GLY A 157 -21.89 -4.22 19.88
CA GLY A 157 -21.90 -3.43 21.09
C GLY A 157 -20.82 -3.84 22.09
N PRO A 158 -20.30 -2.92 22.93
CA PRO A 158 -19.26 -3.26 23.90
C PRO A 158 -19.72 -4.37 24.87
N GLY A 159 -19.09 -5.55 24.75
CA GLY A 159 -19.28 -6.70 25.63
C GLY A 159 -20.33 -7.74 25.18
N THR A 160 -20.83 -7.69 23.94
CA THR A 160 -21.78 -8.69 23.40
C THR A 160 -21.07 -9.94 22.89
N VAL A 161 -19.93 -9.79 22.20
CA VAL A 161 -19.08 -10.89 21.71
C VAL A 161 -17.70 -10.78 22.35
N ASN A 162 -17.23 -11.88 22.94
CA ASN A 162 -15.86 -11.95 23.41
C ASN A 162 -14.95 -12.32 22.24
N VAL A 163 -14.48 -11.31 21.50
CA VAL A 163 -13.53 -11.48 20.38
C VAL A 163 -12.28 -12.26 20.79
N SER A 164 -11.90 -12.24 22.08
CA SER A 164 -10.81 -13.08 22.59
C SER A 164 -11.16 -14.57 22.57
N ASP A 165 -12.42 -14.94 22.78
CA ASP A 165 -12.85 -16.34 22.71
C ASP A 165 -12.89 -16.79 21.24
N ILE A 166 -13.23 -15.90 20.30
CA ILE A 166 -13.13 -16.16 18.85
C ILE A 166 -11.68 -16.44 18.47
N ALA A 167 -10.77 -15.50 18.78
CA ALA A 167 -9.35 -15.66 18.50
C ALA A 167 -8.79 -16.97 19.09
N GLN A 168 -9.18 -17.30 20.33
CA GLN A 168 -8.76 -18.54 20.97
C GLN A 168 -9.36 -19.80 20.31
N LEU A 169 -10.60 -19.75 19.81
CA LEU A 169 -11.21 -20.84 19.04
C LEU A 169 -10.41 -21.08 17.77
N SER A 170 -10.24 -20.02 16.98
CA SER A 170 -9.54 -20.03 15.70
C SER A 170 -8.12 -20.57 15.88
N LEU A 171 -7.39 -20.08 16.89
CA LEU A 171 -6.06 -20.59 17.22
C LEU A 171 -6.06 -22.06 17.64
N HIS A 172 -7.08 -22.51 18.36
CA HIS A 172 -7.20 -23.90 18.75
C HIS A 172 -7.46 -24.80 17.54
N LEU A 173 -8.39 -24.42 16.66
CA LEU A 173 -8.72 -25.16 15.45
C LEU A 173 -7.53 -25.20 14.49
N ALA A 174 -6.91 -24.05 14.22
CA ALA A 174 -5.72 -23.95 13.39
C ALA A 174 -4.55 -24.81 13.89
N GLU A 175 -4.40 -24.99 15.21
CA GLU A 175 -3.30 -25.82 15.76
C GLU A 175 -3.62 -27.32 15.83
N THR A 176 -4.89 -27.69 16.06
CA THR A 176 -5.29 -29.05 16.44
C THR A 176 -6.03 -29.83 15.37
N SER A 177 -6.62 -29.14 14.39
CA SER A 177 -7.24 -29.80 13.23
C SER A 177 -6.20 -30.59 12.44
N THR A 178 -6.65 -31.69 11.83
CA THR A 178 -5.88 -32.47 10.85
C THR A 178 -6.44 -32.32 9.43
N ASP A 179 -7.45 -31.48 9.30
CA ASP A 179 -8.16 -31.14 8.07
C ASP A 179 -7.70 -29.74 7.66
N ASP A 180 -7.09 -29.65 6.47
CA ASP A 180 -6.42 -28.44 5.98
C ASP A 180 -7.45 -27.31 5.79
N ASP A 181 -8.59 -27.58 5.13
CA ASP A 181 -9.69 -26.62 4.93
C ASP A 181 -10.14 -25.97 6.25
N LEU A 182 -10.31 -26.78 7.31
CA LEU A 182 -10.68 -26.25 8.63
C LEU A 182 -9.56 -25.42 9.28
N GLN A 183 -8.28 -25.75 9.04
CA GLN A 183 -7.18 -24.90 9.50
C GLN A 183 -7.17 -23.56 8.76
N GLU A 184 -7.39 -23.58 7.45
CA GLU A 184 -7.43 -22.41 6.59
C GLU A 184 -8.58 -21.48 6.97
N LYS A 185 -9.81 -21.99 7.06
CA LYS A 185 -10.97 -21.21 7.53
C LYS A 185 -10.76 -20.65 8.94
N ALA A 186 -10.14 -21.41 9.85
CA ALA A 186 -9.83 -20.92 11.18
C ALA A 186 -8.79 -19.78 11.17
N LEU A 187 -7.78 -19.84 10.30
CA LEU A 187 -6.80 -18.77 10.11
C LEU A 187 -7.46 -17.53 9.46
N ASN A 188 -8.36 -17.71 8.51
CA ASN A 188 -9.14 -16.62 7.92
C ASN A 188 -9.98 -15.91 8.97
N VAL A 189 -10.74 -16.64 9.80
CA VAL A 189 -11.47 -16.04 10.92
C VAL A 189 -10.52 -15.29 11.87
N LEU A 190 -9.30 -15.80 12.10
CA LEU A 190 -8.30 -15.13 12.91
C LEU A 190 -7.77 -13.84 12.26
N SER A 191 -7.54 -13.85 10.94
CA SER A 191 -7.24 -12.66 10.14
C SER A 191 -8.38 -11.65 10.23
N SER A 192 -9.63 -12.07 10.03
CA SER A 192 -10.81 -11.24 10.21
C SER A 192 -10.88 -10.67 11.62
N VAL A 193 -10.50 -11.41 12.67
CA VAL A 193 -10.39 -10.86 14.02
C VAL A 193 -9.31 -9.76 14.10
N VAL A 194 -8.14 -9.94 13.47
CA VAL A 194 -7.07 -8.94 13.42
C VAL A 194 -7.55 -7.66 12.72
N LYS A 195 -8.26 -7.81 11.59
CA LYS A 195 -8.85 -6.72 10.79
C LYS A 195 -10.04 -6.05 11.50
N ALA A 196 -10.91 -6.84 12.13
CA ALA A 196 -12.22 -6.45 12.69
C ALA A 196 -12.11 -5.75 14.05
N LYS A 197 -11.54 -4.55 14.05
CA LYS A 197 -11.61 -3.60 15.19
C LYS A 197 -10.85 -4.08 16.44
N VAL A 198 -9.96 -5.07 16.32
CA VAL A 198 -9.05 -5.47 17.39
C VAL A 198 -7.95 -4.43 17.55
N LYS A 199 -8.21 -3.46 18.43
CA LYS A 199 -7.22 -2.46 18.83
C LYS A 199 -5.97 -3.15 19.40
N PRO A 200 -4.80 -2.52 19.35
CA PRO A 200 -3.60 -3.00 20.05
C PRO A 200 -3.83 -3.30 21.54
N SER A 201 -4.76 -2.57 22.17
CA SER A 201 -5.20 -2.79 23.54
C SER A 201 -5.90 -4.13 23.78
N PHE A 202 -6.46 -4.78 22.76
CA PHE A 202 -7.00 -6.14 22.86
C PHE A 202 -5.90 -7.14 23.18
N TYR A 203 -4.78 -7.09 22.45
CA TYR A 203 -3.63 -7.94 22.73
C TYR A 203 -3.01 -7.60 24.09
N ALA A 204 -2.97 -6.32 24.46
CA ALA A 204 -2.50 -5.89 25.78
C ALA A 204 -3.42 -6.33 26.94
N LYS A 205 -4.74 -6.42 26.71
CA LYS A 205 -5.73 -6.87 27.71
C LYS A 205 -5.78 -8.40 27.82
N ASN A 206 -5.52 -9.10 26.71
CA ASN A 206 -5.50 -10.55 26.63
C ASN A 206 -4.05 -11.07 26.69
N ASN A 207 -3.36 -10.77 27.80
CA ASN A 207 -1.95 -11.16 28.05
C ASN A 207 -1.65 -12.59 27.57
N GLY A 208 -0.68 -12.72 26.66
CA GLY A 208 -0.25 -14.01 26.11
C GLY A 208 -0.93 -14.40 24.79
N LEU A 209 -2.00 -13.72 24.37
CA LEU A 209 -2.69 -14.05 23.12
C LEU A 209 -1.81 -13.74 21.90
N LEU A 210 -1.14 -12.57 21.88
CA LEU A 210 -0.20 -12.22 20.80
C LEU A 210 0.91 -13.26 20.68
N GLU A 211 1.56 -13.57 21.81
CA GLU A 211 2.65 -14.55 21.83
C GLU A 211 2.18 -15.95 21.42
N ARG A 212 0.95 -16.31 21.78
CA ARG A 212 0.34 -17.58 21.43
C ARG A 212 -0.02 -17.65 19.95
N THR A 213 -0.60 -16.59 19.40
CA THR A 213 -0.88 -16.47 17.96
C THR A 213 0.40 -16.71 17.19
N VAL A 214 1.44 -15.96 17.51
CA VAL A 214 2.75 -16.07 16.85
C VAL A 214 3.35 -17.47 16.99
N ASP A 215 3.19 -18.14 18.13
CA ASP A 215 3.65 -19.52 18.30
C ASP A 215 2.92 -20.51 17.37
N VAL A 216 1.61 -20.33 17.17
CA VAL A 216 0.81 -21.17 16.25
C VAL A 216 1.20 -20.89 14.81
N LEU A 217 1.27 -19.61 14.42
CA LEU A 217 1.63 -19.21 13.05
C LEU A 217 3.03 -19.71 12.67
N LEU A 218 4.04 -19.50 13.54
CA LEU A 218 5.40 -20.00 13.30
C LEU A 218 5.45 -21.52 13.18
N LYS A 219 4.64 -22.25 13.96
CA LYS A 219 4.56 -23.71 13.89
C LYS A 219 3.97 -24.16 12.55
N LEU A 220 2.90 -23.53 12.08
CA LEU A 220 2.24 -23.84 10.80
C LEU A 220 3.14 -23.49 9.61
N MET A 221 3.78 -22.33 9.64
CA MET A 221 4.81 -21.96 8.64
C MET A 221 6.02 -22.90 8.66
N SER A 222 6.22 -23.69 9.71
CA SER A 222 7.32 -24.67 9.80
C SER A 222 6.91 -26.09 9.41
N VAL A 223 5.71 -26.30 8.88
CA VAL A 223 5.28 -27.62 8.39
C VAL A 223 6.10 -27.98 7.15
N PRO A 224 6.67 -29.20 7.06
CA PRO A 224 7.38 -29.65 5.87
C PRO A 224 6.46 -29.66 4.63
N PRO A 225 6.87 -29.08 3.49
CA PRO A 225 6.11 -29.19 2.25
C PRO A 225 6.14 -30.62 1.70
N LEU A 226 5.27 -30.91 0.74
CA LEU A 226 5.28 -32.20 0.02
C LEU A 226 6.59 -32.41 -0.77
N ASP A 227 7.16 -31.32 -1.29
CA ASP A 227 8.46 -31.29 -1.93
C ASP A 227 9.28 -30.08 -1.42
N ASP A 228 10.40 -30.37 -0.76
CA ASP A 228 11.35 -29.37 -0.24
C ASP A 228 11.87 -28.40 -1.31
N ALA A 229 11.83 -28.80 -2.59
CA ALA A 229 12.27 -27.99 -3.72
C ALA A 229 11.15 -27.13 -4.34
N CYS A 230 9.87 -27.45 -4.07
CA CYS A 230 8.73 -26.92 -4.83
C CYS A 230 7.63 -26.26 -3.98
N GLU A 231 7.99 -25.67 -2.85
CA GLU A 231 7.04 -24.97 -1.98
C GLU A 231 6.67 -23.58 -2.51
N ASP A 232 5.38 -23.26 -2.40
CA ASP A 232 4.80 -21.97 -2.73
C ASP A 232 4.56 -21.16 -1.45
N TYR A 233 4.76 -19.84 -1.54
CA TYR A 233 4.77 -18.92 -0.39
C TYR A 233 3.74 -17.79 -0.53
N TYR A 234 3.02 -17.75 -1.64
CA TYR A 234 1.92 -16.82 -1.93
C TYR A 234 0.61 -17.58 -2.00
N ILE A 235 -0.49 -16.88 -1.74
CA ILE A 235 -1.84 -17.33 -2.09
C ILE A 235 -1.95 -17.08 -3.60
N ASP A 236 -1.56 -18.04 -4.41
CA ASP A 236 -1.73 -18.01 -5.87
C ASP A 236 -2.12 -19.43 -6.31
N GLN A 237 -2.83 -19.56 -7.44
CA GLN A 237 -3.66 -20.66 -8.00
C GLN A 237 -3.48 -22.13 -7.54
N ASP A 238 -2.36 -22.54 -6.95
CA ASP A 238 -2.05 -23.92 -6.51
C ASP A 238 -1.68 -24.06 -5.02
N ALA A 239 -1.64 -22.98 -4.24
CA ALA A 239 -1.04 -22.94 -2.90
C ALA A 239 -2.07 -22.85 -1.75
N ASN A 240 -3.08 -23.71 -1.75
CA ASN A 240 -3.96 -23.92 -0.59
C ASN A 240 -3.24 -24.75 0.45
N ALA A 241 -2.47 -24.07 1.30
CA ALA A 241 -1.81 -24.70 2.44
C ALA A 241 -1.98 -23.84 3.70
N PRO A 242 -2.23 -24.48 4.87
CA PRO A 242 -2.28 -23.79 6.16
C PRO A 242 -1.04 -22.93 6.48
N SER A 243 0.11 -23.24 5.88
CA SER A 243 1.34 -22.44 6.00
C SER A 243 1.25 -21.07 5.33
N VAL A 244 0.55 -20.97 4.20
CA VAL A 244 0.38 -19.70 3.45
C VAL A 244 -0.61 -18.80 4.17
N TYR A 245 -1.76 -19.33 4.58
CA TYR A 245 -2.73 -18.61 5.42
C TYR A 245 -2.12 -18.15 6.74
N ALA A 246 -1.21 -18.93 7.34
CA ALA A 246 -0.52 -18.53 8.55
C ALA A 246 0.46 -17.35 8.31
N ALA A 247 1.09 -17.29 7.13
CA ALA A 247 1.94 -16.19 6.73
C ALA A 247 1.11 -14.92 6.45
N SER A 248 0.02 -15.06 5.69
CA SER A 248 -0.94 -13.97 5.42
C SER A 248 -1.54 -13.41 6.71
N THR A 249 -1.95 -14.26 7.66
CA THR A 249 -2.44 -13.78 8.97
C THR A 249 -1.37 -12.98 9.73
N LEU A 250 -0.08 -13.34 9.60
CA LEU A 250 1.01 -12.58 10.23
C LEU A 250 1.26 -11.24 9.52
N ASP A 251 1.04 -11.18 8.21
CA ASP A 251 1.10 -9.95 7.43
C ASP A 251 -0.06 -8.99 7.80
N ASP A 252 -1.29 -9.49 7.90
CA ASP A 252 -2.42 -8.72 8.44
C ASP A 252 -2.12 -8.17 9.84
N MET A 253 -1.46 -8.97 10.68
CA MET A 253 -1.00 -8.51 11.99
C MET A 253 0.02 -7.37 11.87
N ALA A 254 0.93 -7.41 10.90
CA ALA A 254 1.90 -6.33 10.66
C ALA A 254 1.21 -5.05 10.16
N ILE A 255 0.19 -5.17 9.31
CA ILE A 255 -0.56 -4.03 8.76
C ILE A 255 -1.42 -3.35 9.83
N HIS A 256 -2.09 -4.14 10.69
CA HIS A 256 -3.10 -3.64 11.61
C HIS A 256 -2.60 -3.38 13.04
N ILE A 257 -1.49 -3.98 13.47
CA ILE A 257 -0.90 -3.79 14.81
C ILE A 257 0.30 -2.84 14.72
N PRO A 258 0.47 -1.88 15.64
CA PRO A 258 1.65 -1.04 15.73
C PRO A 258 2.95 -1.87 15.68
N PRO A 259 3.87 -1.56 14.74
CA PRO A 259 5.11 -2.33 14.53
C PRO A 259 5.95 -2.48 15.79
N THR A 260 6.03 -1.44 16.63
CA THR A 260 6.70 -1.44 17.94
C THR A 260 6.21 -2.59 18.83
N LYS A 261 4.90 -2.79 18.93
CA LYS A 261 4.27 -3.83 19.73
C LYS A 261 4.44 -5.21 19.11
N LEU A 262 4.22 -5.33 17.80
CA LEU A 262 4.37 -6.61 17.11
C LEU A 262 5.82 -7.10 17.17
N MET A 263 6.77 -6.28 16.74
CA MET A 263 8.19 -6.65 16.63
C MET A 263 8.79 -7.01 17.98
N THR A 264 8.47 -6.28 19.05
CA THR A 264 8.92 -6.63 20.41
C THR A 264 8.34 -7.94 20.91
N GLY A 265 7.11 -8.30 20.49
CA GLY A 265 6.46 -9.56 20.83
C GLY A 265 7.00 -10.78 20.08
N ILE A 266 7.52 -10.60 18.86
CA ILE A 266 7.93 -11.72 17.98
C ILE A 266 9.44 -11.93 17.89
N GLN A 267 10.27 -10.90 18.09
CA GLN A 267 11.70 -10.93 17.75
C GLN A 267 12.46 -12.15 18.31
N ASP A 268 12.29 -12.46 19.60
CA ASP A 268 13.02 -13.55 20.26
C ASP A 268 12.59 -14.92 19.72
N LYS A 269 11.31 -15.06 19.36
CA LYS A 269 10.73 -16.28 18.80
C LYS A 269 11.24 -16.50 17.39
N VAL A 270 11.16 -15.48 16.53
CA VAL A 270 11.64 -15.55 15.14
C VAL A 270 13.14 -15.88 15.10
N VAL A 271 13.95 -15.23 15.94
CA VAL A 271 15.39 -15.53 16.05
C VAL A 271 15.64 -16.97 16.50
N ALA A 272 14.84 -17.51 17.41
CA ALA A 272 14.95 -18.91 17.83
C ALA A 272 14.63 -19.90 16.70
N TYR A 273 13.70 -19.56 15.82
CA TYR A 273 13.38 -20.35 14.62
C TYR A 273 14.51 -20.28 13.58
N LEU A 274 14.99 -19.07 13.25
CA LEU A 274 16.08 -18.83 12.30
C LEU A 274 17.41 -19.48 12.71
N THR A 275 17.63 -19.72 14.01
CA THR A 275 18.84 -20.36 14.54
C THR A 275 18.67 -21.83 14.92
N SER A 276 17.49 -22.40 14.64
CA SER A 276 17.17 -23.80 14.95
C SER A 276 18.03 -24.78 14.14
N PRO A 277 18.43 -25.93 14.71
CA PRO A 277 19.04 -27.01 13.94
C PRO A 277 18.07 -27.65 12.94
N ASP A 278 16.76 -27.53 13.19
CA ASP A 278 15.70 -28.04 12.32
C ASP A 278 15.51 -27.12 11.09
N PRO A 279 15.73 -27.61 9.85
CA PRO A 279 15.61 -26.79 8.64
C PRO A 279 14.20 -26.24 8.45
N TYR A 280 13.15 -26.96 8.83
CA TYR A 280 11.77 -26.48 8.63
C TYR A 280 11.40 -25.35 9.60
N LYS A 281 11.99 -25.34 10.79
CA LYS A 281 11.91 -24.18 11.69
C LYS A 281 12.66 -22.98 11.15
N ARG A 282 13.83 -23.19 10.54
CA ARG A 282 14.54 -22.08 9.87
C ARG A 282 13.71 -21.53 8.73
N LYS A 283 13.11 -22.40 7.90
CA LYS A 283 12.15 -22.03 6.85
C LYS A 283 11.02 -21.16 7.40
N GLY A 284 10.29 -21.63 8.41
CA GLY A 284 9.20 -20.84 9.01
C GLY A 284 9.66 -19.51 9.60
N GLY A 285 10.90 -19.43 10.10
CA GLY A 285 11.52 -18.17 10.51
C GLY A 285 11.73 -17.18 9.35
N TYR A 286 12.12 -17.65 8.15
CA TYR A 286 12.28 -16.80 6.96
C TYR A 286 10.95 -16.35 6.38
N ILE A 287 9.94 -17.23 6.34
CA ILE A 287 8.58 -16.84 5.93
C ILE A 287 8.03 -15.76 6.88
N ALA A 288 8.27 -15.90 8.18
CA ALA A 288 7.89 -14.86 9.15
C ALA A 288 8.63 -13.53 8.96
N LEU A 289 9.90 -13.55 8.52
CA LEU A 289 10.61 -12.31 8.16
C LEU A 289 9.96 -11.65 6.95
N ALA A 290 9.62 -12.43 5.92
CA ALA A 290 8.95 -11.93 4.73
C ALA A 290 7.60 -11.28 5.08
N ALA A 291 6.73 -12.00 5.80
CA ALA A 291 5.38 -11.57 6.15
C ALA A 291 5.32 -10.28 7.00
N VAL A 292 6.35 -9.94 7.78
CA VAL A 292 6.33 -8.69 8.57
C VAL A 292 6.93 -7.50 7.82
N THR A 293 7.48 -7.71 6.63
CA THR A 293 8.28 -6.68 5.94
C THR A 293 7.41 -5.54 5.46
N GLU A 294 6.24 -5.80 4.87
CA GLU A 294 5.34 -4.76 4.35
C GLU A 294 4.80 -3.88 5.49
N GLY A 295 4.03 -4.46 6.41
CA GLY A 295 3.32 -3.72 7.46
C GLY A 295 4.22 -3.05 8.52
N ALA A 296 5.49 -3.44 8.61
CA ALA A 296 6.47 -2.85 9.54
C ALA A 296 7.72 -2.28 8.82
N SER A 297 7.60 -1.95 7.54
CA SER A 297 8.71 -1.55 6.67
C SER A 297 9.54 -0.39 7.23
N VAL A 298 8.89 0.69 7.66
CA VAL A 298 9.56 1.89 8.21
C VAL A 298 10.29 1.54 9.50
N TYR A 299 9.62 0.81 10.41
CA TYR A 299 10.20 0.40 11.68
C TYR A 299 11.39 -0.55 11.50
N ILE A 300 11.29 -1.54 10.59
CA ILE A 300 12.38 -2.46 10.26
C ILE A 300 13.55 -1.69 9.66
N GLY A 301 13.30 -0.78 8.71
CA GLY A 301 14.32 0.04 8.06
C GLY A 301 15.17 0.84 9.05
N ASN A 302 14.54 1.37 10.10
CA ASN A 302 15.20 2.22 11.09
C ASN A 302 15.93 1.41 12.19
N HIS A 303 15.41 0.24 12.56
CA HIS A 303 15.87 -0.48 13.77
C HIS A 303 16.52 -1.84 13.51
N TYR A 304 16.08 -2.57 12.48
CA TYR A 304 16.42 -3.97 12.28
C TYR A 304 17.07 -4.28 10.92
N MET A 305 17.27 -3.27 10.07
CA MET A 305 17.79 -3.44 8.71
C MET A 305 19.03 -4.35 8.62
N GLN A 306 20.11 -4.06 9.36
CA GLN A 306 21.32 -4.89 9.36
C GLN A 306 21.05 -6.33 9.84
N VAL A 307 20.15 -6.50 10.83
CA VAL A 307 19.81 -7.81 11.37
C VAL A 307 19.07 -8.64 10.33
N PHE A 308 18.10 -8.04 9.64
CA PHE A 308 17.35 -8.68 8.56
C PHE A 308 18.30 -9.11 7.42
N VAL A 309 19.17 -8.20 6.96
CA VAL A 309 20.17 -8.51 5.92
C VAL A 309 21.09 -9.65 6.36
N ASP A 310 21.62 -9.61 7.60
CA ASP A 310 22.50 -10.67 8.12
C ASP A 310 21.81 -12.06 8.13
N PHE A 311 20.52 -12.12 8.46
CA PHE A 311 19.76 -13.36 8.44
C PHE A 311 19.47 -13.82 7.01
N ALA A 312 19.05 -12.93 6.11
CA ALA A 312 18.81 -13.26 4.70
C ALA A 312 20.08 -13.86 4.06
N LEU A 313 21.23 -13.20 4.24
CA LEU A 313 22.52 -13.68 3.73
C LEU A 313 22.93 -15.04 4.31
N ARG A 314 22.60 -15.32 5.58
CA ARG A 314 22.85 -16.63 6.19
C ARG A 314 21.98 -17.73 5.58
N GLY A 315 20.72 -17.44 5.29
CA GLY A 315 19.74 -18.40 4.79
C GLY A 315 19.98 -18.78 3.33
N ILE A 316 20.37 -17.79 2.51
CA ILE A 316 20.71 -17.99 1.10
C ILE A 316 21.84 -18.99 0.89
N VAL A 317 22.76 -19.11 1.86
CA VAL A 317 23.88 -20.07 1.84
C VAL A 317 23.67 -21.28 2.76
N ASP A 318 22.44 -21.52 3.23
CA ASP A 318 22.10 -22.70 4.03
C ASP A 318 22.37 -24.00 3.25
N GLU A 319 22.56 -25.12 3.94
CA GLU A 319 22.80 -26.41 3.31
C GLU A 319 21.51 -27.08 2.79
N HIS A 320 20.34 -26.65 3.26
CA HIS A 320 19.04 -27.21 2.90
C HIS A 320 18.31 -26.32 1.87
N PRO A 321 17.89 -26.86 0.71
CA PRO A 321 17.21 -26.10 -0.33
C PRO A 321 15.94 -25.38 0.15
N VAL A 322 15.15 -26.01 1.01
CA VAL A 322 13.92 -25.41 1.57
C VAL A 322 14.20 -24.11 2.34
N VAL A 323 15.34 -24.03 3.04
CA VAL A 323 15.74 -22.82 3.77
C VAL A 323 16.28 -21.77 2.80
N GLN A 324 17.04 -22.18 1.79
CA GLN A 324 17.53 -21.27 0.75
C GLN A 324 16.38 -20.61 0.00
N ASN A 325 15.34 -21.38 -0.38
CA ASN A 325 14.17 -20.89 -1.08
C ASN A 325 13.40 -19.84 -0.25
N ALA A 326 13.10 -20.16 1.01
CA ALA A 326 12.44 -19.22 1.92
C ALA A 326 13.29 -17.96 2.18
N ALA A 327 14.62 -18.09 2.23
CA ALA A 327 15.51 -16.95 2.41
C ALA A 327 15.62 -16.06 1.16
N PHE A 328 15.59 -16.63 -0.05
CA PHE A 328 15.49 -15.86 -1.29
C PHE A 328 14.15 -15.13 -1.38
N PHE A 329 13.05 -15.82 -1.05
CA PHE A 329 11.72 -15.20 -0.95
C PHE A 329 11.72 -14.02 0.03
N ALA A 330 12.25 -14.21 1.24
CA ALA A 330 12.37 -13.14 2.23
C ALA A 330 13.25 -11.98 1.72
N LEU A 331 14.36 -12.25 1.02
CA LEU A 331 15.19 -11.20 0.44
C LEU A 331 14.45 -10.42 -0.66
N GLY A 332 13.65 -11.07 -1.49
CA GLY A 332 12.84 -10.40 -2.51
C GLY A 332 11.82 -9.46 -1.88
N GLN A 333 11.04 -9.95 -0.91
CA GLN A 333 10.09 -9.16 -0.13
C GLN A 333 10.78 -7.99 0.61
N MET A 334 11.91 -8.25 1.25
CA MET A 334 12.73 -7.20 1.86
C MET A 334 13.20 -6.15 0.84
N SER A 335 13.52 -6.55 -0.38
CA SER A 335 13.95 -5.63 -1.44
C SER A 335 12.79 -4.73 -1.88
N GLU A 336 11.60 -5.29 -2.00
CA GLU A 336 10.38 -4.61 -2.41
C GLU A 336 9.91 -3.56 -1.38
N TYR A 337 9.87 -3.92 -0.10
CA TYR A 337 9.24 -3.06 0.91
C TYR A 337 10.23 -2.26 1.78
N LEU A 338 11.52 -2.63 1.87
CA LEU A 338 12.52 -1.90 2.67
C LEU A 338 13.38 -0.92 1.84
N GLN A 339 12.89 -0.55 0.67
CA GLN A 339 13.51 0.46 -0.18
C GLN A 339 13.23 1.88 0.32
N PRO A 340 14.17 2.84 0.14
CA PRO A 340 15.46 2.68 -0.55
C PRO A 340 16.60 2.19 0.37
N GLN A 341 16.36 2.02 1.69
CA GLN A 341 17.44 1.75 2.65
C GLN A 341 18.20 0.46 2.34
N ILE A 342 17.50 -0.60 1.92
CA ILE A 342 18.11 -1.90 1.61
C ILE A 342 19.12 -1.85 0.45
N GLY A 343 18.93 -0.96 -0.53
CA GLY A 343 19.84 -0.79 -1.67
C GLY A 343 21.27 -0.40 -1.25
N THR A 344 21.42 0.23 -0.07
CA THR A 344 22.73 0.57 0.52
C THR A 344 23.57 -0.65 0.92
N TYR A 345 22.95 -1.83 1.02
CA TYR A 345 23.60 -3.10 1.35
C TYR A 345 24.12 -3.86 0.11
N GLY A 346 24.07 -3.25 -1.07
CA GLY A 346 24.61 -3.81 -2.31
C GLY A 346 25.99 -4.47 -2.20
N PRO A 347 26.99 -3.86 -1.51
CA PRO A 347 28.31 -4.48 -1.31
C PRO A 347 28.31 -5.82 -0.56
N GLN A 348 27.28 -6.08 0.26
CA GLN A 348 27.14 -7.33 1.03
C GLN A 348 26.31 -8.38 0.27
N ILE A 349 25.25 -7.94 -0.42
CA ILE A 349 24.25 -8.81 -1.06
C ILE A 349 24.68 -9.24 -2.47
N MET A 350 25.10 -8.29 -3.32
CA MET A 350 25.41 -8.57 -4.74
C MET A 350 26.47 -9.65 -4.97
N PRO A 351 27.58 -9.73 -4.20
CA PRO A 351 28.58 -10.77 -4.44
C PRO A 351 28.01 -12.20 -4.36
N ILE A 352 27.03 -12.42 -3.49
CA ILE A 352 26.39 -13.73 -3.28
C ILE A 352 25.44 -14.01 -4.44
N LEU A 353 24.56 -13.06 -4.79
CA LEU A 353 23.63 -13.22 -5.91
C LEU A 353 24.35 -13.44 -7.26
N LEU A 354 25.45 -12.71 -7.51
CA LEU A 354 26.28 -12.88 -8.71
C LEU A 354 26.95 -14.25 -8.78
N GLN A 355 27.34 -14.83 -7.65
CA GLN A 355 27.91 -16.17 -7.59
C GLN A 355 26.88 -17.22 -8.04
N PHE A 356 25.63 -17.08 -7.60
CA PHE A 356 24.55 -17.97 -8.00
C PHE A 356 24.19 -17.79 -9.47
N LEU A 357 24.00 -16.55 -9.95
CA LEU A 357 23.75 -16.26 -11.37
C LEU A 357 24.85 -16.83 -12.27
N SER A 358 26.11 -16.69 -11.87
CA SER A 358 27.25 -17.27 -12.58
C SER A 358 27.21 -18.79 -12.60
N THR A 359 26.71 -19.43 -11.54
CA THR A 359 26.57 -20.89 -11.48
C THR A 359 25.49 -21.37 -12.45
N VAL A 360 24.36 -20.67 -12.52
CA VAL A 360 23.28 -20.94 -13.48
C VAL A 360 23.74 -20.71 -14.92
N ALA A 361 24.48 -19.63 -15.20
CA ALA A 361 24.97 -19.32 -16.54
C ALA A 361 26.05 -20.30 -17.04
N ASN A 362 26.74 -21.00 -16.14
CA ASN A 362 27.84 -21.91 -16.46
C ASN A 362 27.49 -23.41 -16.31
N SER A 363 26.33 -23.75 -15.75
CA SER A 363 25.93 -25.14 -15.56
C SER A 363 25.58 -25.79 -16.90
N SER A 364 26.25 -26.92 -17.20
CA SER A 364 26.07 -27.72 -18.42
C SER A 364 25.50 -29.11 -18.12
N THR A 365 24.89 -29.30 -16.94
CA THR A 365 24.56 -30.61 -16.37
C THR A 365 23.08 -30.72 -16.03
N HIS A 366 22.53 -31.92 -16.27
CA HIS A 366 21.19 -32.42 -15.91
C HIS A 366 20.82 -32.38 -14.40
N GLN A 367 21.29 -31.40 -13.61
CA GLN A 367 20.75 -31.09 -12.28
C GLN A 367 19.49 -30.21 -12.42
N SER A 368 18.66 -30.55 -13.40
CA SER A 368 17.52 -29.79 -13.89
C SER A 368 16.21 -30.06 -13.14
N ASP A 369 16.29 -30.52 -11.89
CA ASP A 369 15.12 -30.88 -11.10
C ASP A 369 14.66 -29.73 -10.17
N ASN A 370 15.27 -28.54 -10.22
CA ASN A 370 14.96 -27.48 -9.25
C ASN A 370 14.71 -26.10 -9.89
N THR A 371 13.78 -26.04 -10.84
CA THR A 371 13.36 -24.80 -11.53
C THR A 371 12.87 -23.73 -10.54
N LYS A 372 12.08 -24.13 -9.52
CA LYS A 372 11.54 -23.23 -8.50
C LYS A 372 12.64 -22.57 -7.64
N HIS A 373 13.72 -23.27 -7.30
CA HIS A 373 14.87 -22.65 -6.63
C HIS A 373 15.52 -21.54 -7.48
N VAL A 374 15.69 -21.79 -8.79
CA VAL A 374 16.27 -20.79 -9.69
C VAL A 374 15.33 -19.60 -9.86
N GLU A 375 14.02 -19.85 -9.95
CA GLU A 375 12.98 -18.81 -9.97
C GLU A 375 13.05 -17.89 -8.74
N ARG A 376 13.09 -18.46 -7.52
CA ARG A 376 13.21 -17.66 -6.28
C ARG A 376 14.51 -16.86 -6.22
N MET A 377 15.60 -17.43 -6.72
CA MET A 377 16.89 -16.73 -6.83
C MET A 377 16.80 -15.54 -7.81
N PHE A 378 16.13 -15.71 -8.95
CA PHE A 378 15.92 -14.62 -9.92
C PHE A 378 14.99 -13.55 -9.37
N TYR A 379 13.88 -13.92 -8.72
CA TYR A 379 13.00 -12.98 -8.01
C TYR A 379 13.80 -12.10 -7.04
N ALA A 380 14.57 -12.71 -6.13
CA ALA A 380 15.39 -11.96 -5.17
C ALA A 380 16.44 -11.06 -5.84
N LEU A 381 17.03 -11.50 -6.95
CA LEU A 381 18.04 -10.73 -7.69
C LEU A 381 17.43 -9.55 -8.45
N GLU A 382 16.31 -9.79 -9.13
CA GLU A 382 15.56 -8.79 -9.87
C GLU A 382 15.08 -7.69 -8.93
N SER A 383 14.29 -8.06 -7.90
CA SER A 383 13.79 -7.12 -6.91
C SER A 383 14.90 -6.33 -6.23
N PHE A 384 16.03 -6.96 -5.90
CA PHE A 384 17.15 -6.25 -5.28
C PHE A 384 17.85 -5.28 -6.24
N VAL A 385 18.03 -5.65 -7.52
CA VAL A 385 18.61 -4.77 -8.54
C VAL A 385 17.78 -3.51 -8.72
N ASP A 386 16.45 -3.62 -8.68
CA ASP A 386 15.55 -2.48 -8.80
C ASP A 386 15.72 -1.46 -7.67
N THR A 387 16.14 -1.89 -6.46
CA THR A 387 16.40 -0.98 -5.33
C THR A 387 17.71 -0.20 -5.43
N MET A 388 18.66 -0.65 -6.25
CA MET A 388 20.04 -0.11 -6.23
C MET A 388 20.20 1.18 -7.03
N GLU A 389 19.26 1.49 -7.92
CA GLU A 389 19.39 2.57 -8.90
C GLU A 389 20.80 2.58 -9.54
N SER A 390 21.45 3.75 -9.63
CA SER A 390 22.81 3.91 -10.15
C SER A 390 23.90 3.12 -9.40
N ALA A 391 23.65 2.66 -8.17
CA ALA A 391 24.62 1.88 -7.40
C ALA A 391 24.86 0.47 -8.00
N VAL A 392 23.99 0.01 -8.90
CA VAL A 392 24.19 -1.28 -9.61
C VAL A 392 25.35 -1.24 -10.61
N THR A 393 25.74 -0.06 -11.09
CA THR A 393 26.71 0.15 -12.19
C THR A 393 27.98 -0.72 -12.11
N PRO A 394 28.64 -0.90 -10.95
CA PRO A 394 29.84 -1.74 -10.85
C PRO A 394 29.59 -3.24 -11.18
N TYR A 395 28.36 -3.71 -11.04
CA TYR A 395 27.96 -5.11 -11.21
C TYR A 395 27.42 -5.40 -12.62
N VAL A 396 26.96 -4.38 -13.34
CA VAL A 396 26.34 -4.48 -14.68
C VAL A 396 27.13 -5.32 -15.68
N PRO A 397 28.46 -5.18 -15.83
CA PRO A 397 29.20 -5.99 -16.80
C PRO A 397 29.06 -7.50 -16.54
N THR A 398 29.05 -7.91 -15.26
CA THR A 398 28.91 -9.32 -14.86
C THR A 398 27.48 -9.80 -15.04
N LEU A 399 26.50 -8.98 -14.65
CA LEU A 399 25.08 -9.28 -14.83
C LEU A 399 24.74 -9.46 -16.31
N MET A 400 25.14 -8.51 -17.16
CA MET A 400 24.87 -8.56 -18.60
C MET A 400 25.59 -9.74 -19.29
N GLU A 401 26.84 -10.02 -18.93
CA GLU A 401 27.56 -11.19 -19.47
C GLU A 401 26.83 -12.49 -19.15
N ALA A 402 26.37 -12.66 -17.91
CA ALA A 402 25.65 -13.85 -17.49
C ALA A 402 24.26 -13.95 -18.15
N SER A 403 23.47 -12.88 -18.16
CA SER A 403 22.13 -12.86 -18.77
C SER A 403 22.18 -13.12 -20.27
N VAL A 404 23.09 -12.49 -21.00
CA VAL A 404 23.28 -12.74 -22.45
C VAL A 404 23.69 -14.19 -22.69
N LYS A 405 24.58 -14.74 -21.86
CA LYS A 405 24.99 -16.14 -21.98
C LYS A 405 23.83 -17.11 -21.77
N ILE A 406 22.91 -16.81 -20.84
CA ILE A 406 21.70 -17.60 -20.62
C ILE A 406 20.79 -17.52 -21.85
N LEU A 407 20.62 -16.32 -22.44
CA LEU A 407 19.81 -16.12 -23.65
C LEU A 407 20.35 -16.84 -24.89
N GLU A 408 21.67 -16.84 -25.06
CA GLU A 408 22.35 -17.40 -26.22
C GLU A 408 22.56 -18.92 -26.13
N ASN A 409 22.33 -19.55 -24.98
CA ASN A 409 22.66 -20.96 -24.75
C ASN A 409 21.73 -21.91 -25.53
N PRO A 410 22.25 -22.68 -26.51
CA PRO A 410 21.43 -23.58 -27.33
C PRO A 410 21.25 -24.99 -26.73
N ASP A 411 21.98 -25.34 -25.66
CA ASP A 411 22.10 -26.71 -25.11
C ASP A 411 21.21 -26.97 -23.86
N GLN A 412 20.26 -26.10 -23.55
CA GLN A 412 19.35 -26.31 -22.41
C GLN A 412 18.26 -27.35 -22.76
N THR A 413 18.58 -28.63 -22.58
CA THR A 413 17.65 -29.75 -22.82
C THR A 413 16.47 -29.84 -21.83
N VAL A 414 16.40 -28.98 -20.81
CA VAL A 414 15.30 -28.92 -19.83
C VAL A 414 14.92 -27.46 -19.57
N CYS A 415 13.64 -27.11 -19.77
CA CYS A 415 13.01 -25.77 -19.59
C CYS A 415 13.77 -24.54 -20.14
N PRO A 416 14.21 -24.52 -21.42
CA PRO A 416 14.96 -23.41 -22.00
C PRO A 416 14.21 -22.06 -22.05
N LEU A 417 12.88 -22.06 -22.00
CA LEU A 417 12.08 -20.83 -22.13
C LEU A 417 12.04 -20.04 -20.81
N LYS A 418 11.80 -20.68 -19.66
CA LYS A 418 11.79 -20.01 -18.34
C LYS A 418 13.13 -19.35 -17.99
N PHE A 419 14.26 -20.01 -18.29
CA PHE A 419 15.58 -19.38 -18.04
C PHE A 419 15.80 -18.14 -18.92
N LYS A 420 15.30 -18.15 -20.15
CA LYS A 420 15.36 -16.96 -21.02
C LYS A 420 14.46 -15.85 -20.51
N GLU A 421 13.28 -16.19 -20.03
CA GLU A 421 12.33 -15.26 -19.41
C GLU A 421 12.99 -14.54 -18.22
N PHE A 422 13.55 -15.28 -17.26
CA PHE A 422 14.26 -14.68 -16.12
C PHE A 422 15.45 -13.80 -16.52
N ALA A 423 16.23 -14.22 -17.53
CA ALA A 423 17.32 -13.43 -18.04
C ALA A 423 16.85 -12.12 -18.71
N ILE A 424 15.69 -12.17 -19.39
CA ILE A 424 15.06 -10.99 -20.01
C ILE A 424 14.59 -10.03 -18.93
N ARG A 425 13.81 -10.48 -17.94
CA ARG A 425 13.32 -9.62 -16.85
C ARG A 425 14.46 -8.93 -16.10
N LEU A 426 15.50 -9.67 -15.73
CA LEU A 426 16.72 -9.10 -15.13
C LEU A 426 17.39 -8.04 -16.03
N ILE A 427 17.40 -8.21 -17.36
CA ILE A 427 17.90 -7.18 -18.28
C ILE A 427 17.02 -5.93 -18.25
N GLY A 428 15.70 -6.08 -18.09
CA GLY A 428 14.75 -5.00 -17.83
C GLY A 428 15.15 -4.18 -16.59
N SER A 429 15.27 -4.82 -15.43
CA SER A 429 15.69 -4.16 -14.18
C SER A 429 17.03 -3.45 -14.31
N ILE A 430 18.02 -4.08 -14.97
CA ILE A 430 19.32 -3.44 -15.24
C ILE A 430 19.16 -2.19 -16.11
N ALA A 431 18.32 -2.25 -17.15
CA ALA A 431 18.09 -1.12 -18.04
C ALA A 431 17.42 0.04 -17.31
N THR A 432 16.44 -0.22 -16.45
CA THR A 432 15.82 0.78 -15.58
C THR A 432 16.85 1.45 -14.68
N ALA A 433 17.72 0.66 -14.04
CA ALA A 433 18.67 1.16 -13.06
C ALA A 433 19.81 2.03 -13.65
N ILE A 434 20.26 1.77 -14.87
CA ILE A 434 21.38 2.52 -15.50
C ILE A 434 20.98 3.46 -16.64
N ALA A 435 19.71 3.42 -17.07
CA ALA A 435 19.12 4.29 -18.08
C ALA A 435 20.03 4.50 -19.32
N ASP A 436 20.48 5.74 -19.55
CA ASP A 436 21.31 6.14 -20.69
C ASP A 436 22.64 5.35 -20.80
N GLU A 437 23.16 4.78 -19.71
CA GLU A 437 24.38 3.98 -19.73
C GLU A 437 24.18 2.58 -20.35
N PHE A 438 22.94 2.17 -20.62
CA PHE A 438 22.60 0.89 -21.25
C PHE A 438 22.95 0.83 -22.75
N GLN A 439 23.26 1.97 -23.38
CA GLN A 439 23.56 2.10 -24.81
C GLN A 439 24.51 1.03 -25.40
N PRO A 440 25.60 0.61 -24.74
CA PRO A 440 26.52 -0.40 -25.28
C PRO A 440 25.85 -1.76 -25.53
N TYR A 441 24.79 -2.09 -24.81
CA TYR A 441 24.09 -3.39 -24.87
C TYR A 441 22.83 -3.33 -25.74
N PHE A 442 22.21 -2.16 -25.87
CA PHE A 442 20.89 -1.94 -26.47
C PHE A 442 20.68 -2.66 -27.82
N ALA A 443 21.60 -2.47 -28.78
CA ALA A 443 21.44 -3.06 -30.11
C ALA A 443 21.49 -4.59 -30.12
N ASN A 444 22.31 -5.21 -29.26
CA ASN A 444 22.37 -6.66 -29.15
C ASN A 444 21.07 -7.21 -28.53
N ILE A 445 20.65 -6.59 -27.42
CA ILE A 445 19.45 -7.00 -26.68
C ILE A 445 18.19 -6.85 -27.53
N MET A 446 18.00 -5.74 -28.25
CA MET A 446 16.85 -5.55 -29.15
C MET A 446 16.76 -6.65 -30.22
N ASN A 447 17.90 -7.13 -30.73
CA ASN A 447 17.90 -8.24 -31.69
C ASN A 447 17.49 -9.57 -31.04
N GLN A 448 17.91 -9.83 -29.79
CA GLN A 448 17.53 -11.02 -29.04
C GLN A 448 16.03 -10.99 -28.70
N LEU A 449 15.51 -9.87 -28.21
CA LEU A 449 14.08 -9.69 -27.91
C LEU A 449 13.23 -9.86 -29.17
N ALA A 450 13.63 -9.26 -30.30
CA ALA A 450 12.94 -9.43 -31.57
C ALA A 450 12.88 -10.91 -32.01
N ALA A 451 13.91 -11.70 -31.71
CA ALA A 451 13.92 -13.14 -32.00
C ALA A 451 12.93 -13.91 -31.11
N CYS A 452 12.81 -13.57 -29.83
CA CYS A 452 11.84 -14.19 -28.91
C CYS A 452 10.39 -13.94 -29.34
N VAL A 453 10.07 -12.73 -29.83
CA VAL A 453 8.68 -12.38 -30.17
C VAL A 453 8.31 -12.79 -31.61
N SER A 454 9.26 -12.85 -32.54
CA SER A 454 8.96 -13.09 -33.97
C SER A 454 8.90 -14.55 -34.40
N SER A 455 9.37 -15.49 -33.58
CA SER A 455 9.68 -16.84 -34.03
C SER A 455 8.45 -17.74 -34.15
N THR A 456 8.02 -18.00 -35.39
CA THR A 456 7.21 -19.19 -35.74
C THR A 456 7.88 -20.52 -35.36
N ASP A 457 9.18 -20.49 -35.05
CA ASP A 457 10.04 -21.63 -34.68
C ASP A 457 9.98 -22.02 -33.19
N LEU A 458 9.32 -21.23 -32.33
CA LEU A 458 9.06 -21.62 -30.93
C LEU A 458 7.92 -22.65 -30.81
N LYS A 459 7.08 -22.78 -31.84
CA LYS A 459 6.03 -23.80 -31.90
C LYS A 459 6.66 -25.19 -31.84
N GLY A 460 6.51 -25.87 -30.70
CA GLY A 460 7.07 -27.19 -30.42
C GLY A 460 8.36 -27.20 -29.58
N GLN A 461 8.81 -26.07 -29.03
CA GLN A 461 9.93 -25.97 -28.08
C GLN A 461 9.49 -25.92 -26.60
N GLY A 462 8.18 -25.88 -26.33
CA GLY A 462 7.54 -25.84 -25.01
C GLY A 462 6.02 -25.99 -25.17
N ASP A 463 5.28 -25.94 -24.06
CA ASP A 463 3.83 -25.73 -24.09
C ASP A 463 3.52 -24.28 -24.53
N ASP A 464 2.27 -24.03 -24.92
CA ASP A 464 1.85 -22.72 -25.43
C ASP A 464 1.96 -21.62 -24.34
N HIS A 465 1.82 -21.96 -23.06
CA HIS A 465 1.97 -21.04 -21.92
C HIS A 465 3.41 -20.54 -21.74
N ALA A 466 4.41 -21.43 -21.74
CA ALA A 466 5.82 -21.05 -21.61
C ALA A 466 6.32 -20.22 -22.80
N VAL A 467 5.72 -20.40 -23.98
CA VAL A 467 5.97 -19.54 -25.15
C VAL A 467 5.34 -18.17 -24.94
N SER A 468 4.09 -18.09 -24.47
CA SER A 468 3.40 -16.82 -24.19
C SER A 468 4.15 -16.01 -23.12
N SER A 469 4.49 -16.62 -21.99
CA SER A 469 5.24 -15.98 -20.88
C SER A 469 6.56 -15.35 -21.34
N LEU A 470 7.35 -16.07 -22.16
CA LEU A 470 8.59 -15.54 -22.73
C LEU A 470 8.33 -14.37 -23.69
N GLN A 471 7.26 -14.42 -24.49
CA GLN A 471 6.89 -13.33 -25.39
C GLN A 471 6.47 -12.09 -24.61
N ASN A 472 5.70 -12.27 -23.54
CA ASN A 472 5.24 -11.22 -22.65
C ASN A 472 6.43 -10.54 -21.96
N ALA A 473 7.32 -11.31 -21.32
CA ALA A 473 8.55 -10.77 -20.74
C ALA A 473 9.41 -10.01 -21.77
N ALA A 474 9.51 -10.51 -23.01
CA ALA A 474 10.26 -9.82 -24.06
C ALA A 474 9.64 -8.48 -24.46
N VAL A 475 8.31 -8.37 -24.53
CA VAL A 475 7.60 -7.13 -24.86
C VAL A 475 7.66 -6.13 -23.71
N GLU A 476 7.49 -6.58 -22.48
CA GLU A 476 7.64 -5.77 -21.27
C GLU A 476 9.03 -5.09 -21.24
N VAL A 477 10.09 -5.84 -21.53
CA VAL A 477 11.45 -5.29 -21.59
C VAL A 477 11.64 -4.36 -22.79
N ILE A 478 10.96 -4.58 -23.92
CA ILE A 478 10.94 -3.59 -25.02
C ILE A 478 10.34 -2.25 -24.53
N GLY A 479 9.24 -2.30 -23.77
CA GLY A 479 8.63 -1.13 -23.14
C GLY A 479 9.59 -0.42 -22.17
N THR A 480 10.24 -1.20 -21.29
CA THR A 480 11.26 -0.71 -20.36
C THR A 480 12.42 -0.02 -21.08
N LEU A 481 12.94 -0.64 -22.14
CA LEU A 481 14.00 -0.06 -22.95
C LEU A 481 13.56 1.23 -23.65
N ALA A 482 12.29 1.36 -24.04
CA ALA A 482 11.76 2.59 -24.60
C ALA A 482 11.91 3.77 -23.63
N ARG A 483 11.71 3.52 -22.32
CA ARG A 483 11.87 4.53 -21.27
C ARG A 483 13.35 4.77 -20.89
N ALA A 484 14.19 3.73 -20.93
CA ALA A 484 15.55 3.78 -20.42
C ALA A 484 16.58 4.45 -21.36
N VAL A 485 16.51 4.21 -22.68
CA VAL A 485 17.63 4.54 -23.61
C VAL A 485 17.53 5.92 -24.27
N GLY A 486 16.49 6.68 -23.94
CA GLY A 486 16.20 8.00 -24.49
C GLY A 486 15.48 8.01 -25.84
N GLU A 487 14.74 9.09 -26.09
CA GLU A 487 13.81 9.26 -27.22
C GLU A 487 14.47 8.99 -28.58
N ASP A 488 15.62 9.61 -28.86
CA ASP A 488 16.30 9.52 -30.17
C ASP A 488 16.74 8.09 -30.52
N ASN A 489 17.15 7.31 -29.50
CA ASN A 489 17.70 5.97 -29.71
C ASN A 489 16.59 4.94 -29.93
N PHE A 490 15.45 5.09 -29.25
CA PHE A 490 14.32 4.17 -29.39
C PHE A 490 13.39 4.52 -30.57
N ARG A 491 13.35 5.79 -31.00
CA ARG A 491 12.47 6.28 -32.09
C ARG A 491 12.43 5.40 -33.35
N PRO A 492 13.54 4.80 -33.85
CA PRO A 492 13.51 3.90 -34.99
C PRO A 492 12.67 2.62 -34.79
N TYR A 493 12.47 2.20 -33.54
CA TYR A 493 11.74 0.97 -33.16
C TYR A 493 10.30 1.25 -32.71
N ALA A 494 9.97 2.49 -32.36
CA ALA A 494 8.69 2.87 -31.75
C ALA A 494 7.46 2.39 -32.56
N HIS A 495 7.40 2.68 -33.86
CA HIS A 495 6.27 2.27 -34.70
C HIS A 495 6.14 0.75 -34.82
N GLN A 496 7.25 0.04 -34.93
CA GLN A 496 7.25 -1.42 -35.02
C GLN A 496 6.81 -2.05 -33.69
N SER A 497 7.14 -1.41 -32.57
CA SER A 497 6.78 -1.87 -31.22
C SER A 497 5.26 -1.74 -30.99
N VAL A 498 4.64 -0.62 -31.35
CA VAL A 498 3.16 -0.49 -31.29
C VAL A 498 2.47 -1.56 -32.15
N GLN A 499 2.96 -1.78 -33.36
CA GLN A 499 2.40 -2.82 -34.25
C GLN A 499 2.63 -4.24 -33.74
N LEU A 500 3.62 -4.45 -32.89
CA LEU A 500 3.85 -5.73 -32.23
C LEU A 500 2.80 -5.98 -31.14
N GLY A 501 2.57 -5.02 -30.24
CA GLY A 501 1.54 -5.13 -29.21
C GLY A 501 0.14 -5.35 -29.81
N LEU A 502 -0.24 -4.57 -30.83
CA LEU A 502 -1.52 -4.74 -31.53
C LEU A 502 -1.67 -6.13 -32.18
N ARG A 503 -0.57 -6.70 -32.69
CA ARG A 503 -0.59 -8.05 -33.27
C ARG A 503 -0.78 -9.11 -32.20
N MET A 504 -0.10 -8.97 -31.05
CA MET A 504 -0.19 -9.93 -29.95
C MET A 504 -1.61 -9.99 -29.41
N LEU A 505 -2.23 -8.84 -29.13
CA LEU A 505 -3.65 -8.73 -28.76
C LEU A 505 -4.58 -9.35 -29.81
N GLY A 506 -4.27 -9.20 -31.10
CA GLY A 506 -5.05 -9.82 -32.17
C GLY A 506 -4.89 -11.35 -32.28
N THR A 507 -3.86 -11.94 -31.69
CA THR A 507 -3.56 -13.38 -31.74
C THR A 507 -3.84 -14.13 -30.44
N ALA A 508 -3.66 -13.46 -29.30
CA ALA A 508 -3.93 -13.95 -27.96
C ALA A 508 -5.31 -13.44 -27.55
N VAL A 509 -6.35 -14.11 -28.06
CA VAL A 509 -7.73 -13.75 -27.73
C VAL A 509 -7.99 -14.20 -26.30
N ASP A 510 -8.42 -13.26 -25.44
CA ASP A 510 -8.79 -13.51 -24.05
C ASP A 510 -7.61 -13.99 -23.17
N ASP A 511 -6.46 -13.32 -23.31
CA ASP A 511 -5.25 -13.57 -22.51
C ASP A 511 -4.87 -12.29 -21.73
N PRO A 512 -5.27 -12.19 -20.44
CA PRO A 512 -5.11 -10.97 -19.65
C PRO A 512 -3.67 -10.52 -19.48
N GLU A 513 -2.75 -11.47 -19.31
CA GLU A 513 -1.32 -11.18 -19.13
C GLU A 513 -0.70 -10.59 -20.42
N THR A 514 -1.11 -11.10 -21.59
CA THR A 514 -0.70 -10.50 -22.87
C THR A 514 -1.29 -9.10 -23.05
N ALA A 515 -2.52 -8.86 -22.58
CA ALA A 515 -3.16 -7.57 -22.67
C ALA A 515 -2.50 -6.51 -21.77
N LYS A 516 -2.27 -6.84 -20.49
CA LYS A 516 -1.48 -6.05 -19.55
C LYS A 516 -0.15 -5.61 -20.16
N VAL A 517 0.66 -6.55 -20.63
CA VAL A 517 1.97 -6.25 -21.22
C VAL A 517 1.88 -5.40 -22.50
N ALA A 518 0.86 -5.61 -23.32
CA ALA A 518 0.63 -4.78 -24.51
C ALA A 518 0.26 -3.33 -24.14
N PHE A 519 -0.56 -3.14 -23.10
CA PHE A 519 -0.93 -1.81 -22.59
C PHE A 519 0.28 -1.06 -22.01
N GLN A 520 1.12 -1.74 -21.23
CA GLN A 520 2.41 -1.20 -20.75
C GLN A 520 3.30 -0.73 -21.90
N LEU A 521 3.39 -1.54 -22.96
CA LEU A 521 4.15 -1.20 -24.15
C LEU A 521 3.59 0.04 -24.84
N PHE A 522 2.27 0.15 -24.98
CA PHE A 522 1.63 1.33 -25.58
C PHE A 522 1.91 2.60 -24.78
N ALA A 523 1.78 2.55 -23.45
CA ALA A 523 2.10 3.65 -22.56
C ALA A 523 3.57 4.07 -22.69
N SER A 524 4.49 3.10 -22.64
CA SER A 524 5.93 3.31 -22.80
C SER A 524 6.27 4.00 -24.12
N VAL A 525 5.73 3.50 -25.24
CA VAL A 525 6.03 4.05 -26.56
C VAL A 525 5.33 5.39 -26.80
N ALA A 526 4.21 5.66 -26.14
CA ALA A 526 3.56 6.97 -26.19
C ALA A 526 4.46 8.08 -25.65
N THR A 527 5.35 7.79 -24.69
CA THR A 527 6.35 8.77 -24.22
C THR A 527 7.34 9.21 -25.32
N ILE A 528 7.54 8.37 -26.34
CA ILE A 528 8.46 8.59 -27.47
C ILE A 528 7.72 9.24 -28.64
N LEU A 529 6.55 8.72 -29.00
CA LEU A 529 5.78 9.20 -30.15
C LEU A 529 4.96 10.45 -29.82
N LYS A 530 4.48 10.59 -28.58
CA LYS A 530 3.64 11.71 -28.11
C LYS A 530 2.47 11.94 -29.08
N GLU A 531 2.27 13.17 -29.53
CA GLU A 531 1.21 13.54 -30.50
C GLU A 531 1.33 12.85 -31.88
N GLU A 532 2.48 12.23 -32.21
CA GLU A 532 2.69 11.51 -33.48
C GLU A 532 2.15 10.06 -33.48
N MET A 533 1.56 9.60 -32.37
CA MET A 533 1.06 8.22 -32.23
C MET A 533 -0.20 7.97 -33.10
N VAL A 534 -0.01 7.53 -34.34
CA VAL A 534 -1.10 7.33 -35.31
C VAL A 534 -2.13 6.28 -34.89
N SER A 535 -1.72 5.25 -34.14
CA SER A 535 -2.58 4.15 -33.66
C SER A 535 -3.40 4.48 -32.41
N LEU A 536 -3.37 5.74 -31.93
CA LEU A 536 -4.12 6.16 -30.74
C LEU A 536 -5.61 5.79 -30.74
N PRO A 537 -6.39 5.89 -31.85
CA PRO A 537 -7.80 5.48 -31.83
C PRO A 537 -8.00 4.00 -31.50
N GLU A 538 -7.18 3.12 -32.09
CA GLU A 538 -7.28 1.65 -31.90
C GLU A 538 -6.86 1.26 -30.47
N ILE A 539 -5.80 1.89 -29.96
CA ILE A 539 -5.30 1.63 -28.59
C ILE A 539 -6.32 2.07 -27.55
N VAL A 540 -6.89 3.27 -27.68
CA VAL A 540 -7.91 3.76 -26.75
C VAL A 540 -9.15 2.87 -26.77
N GLU A 541 -9.57 2.38 -27.93
CA GLU A 541 -10.71 1.46 -28.04
C GLU A 541 -10.46 0.16 -27.25
N LEU A 542 -9.25 -0.40 -27.36
CA LEU A 542 -8.85 -1.60 -26.61
C LEU A 542 -8.78 -1.34 -25.09
N LEU A 543 -8.16 -0.24 -24.68
CA LEU A 543 -8.07 0.14 -23.26
C LEU A 543 -9.44 0.36 -22.63
N VAL A 544 -10.32 1.09 -23.32
CA VAL A 544 -11.69 1.32 -22.82
C VAL A 544 -12.50 0.03 -22.78
N ALA A 545 -12.29 -0.89 -23.72
CA ALA A 545 -12.94 -2.19 -23.70
C ALA A 545 -12.50 -3.04 -22.50
N SER A 546 -11.20 -3.05 -22.19
CA SER A 546 -10.65 -3.75 -21.02
C SER A 546 -11.16 -3.14 -19.71
N ILE A 547 -11.11 -1.80 -19.57
CA ILE A 547 -11.63 -1.09 -18.38
C ILE A 547 -13.13 -1.36 -18.15
N GLY A 548 -13.89 -1.48 -19.24
CA GLY A 548 -15.34 -1.67 -19.19
C GLY A 548 -15.79 -3.13 -19.22
N ASN A 549 -14.87 -4.09 -19.23
CA ASN A 549 -15.21 -5.50 -19.02
C ASN A 549 -15.36 -5.74 -17.51
N ASP A 550 -16.34 -6.52 -17.08
CA ASP A 550 -16.57 -6.86 -15.66
C ASP A 550 -16.43 -8.38 -15.43
N ASP A 551 -15.70 -9.07 -16.32
CA ASP A 551 -15.48 -10.53 -16.29
C ASP A 551 -14.39 -10.96 -15.29
N GLU A 552 -13.74 -10.00 -14.62
CA GLU A 552 -12.71 -10.23 -13.59
C GLU A 552 -13.28 -10.60 -12.22
N TYR A 553 -14.58 -10.44 -12.01
CA TYR A 553 -15.20 -10.87 -10.77
C TYR A 553 -16.55 -11.52 -10.97
N VAL A 554 -16.86 -12.47 -10.07
CA VAL A 554 -18.19 -13.03 -9.94
C VAL A 554 -18.73 -12.64 -8.58
N ALA A 555 -19.87 -11.95 -8.57
CA ALA A 555 -20.61 -11.73 -7.34
C ALA A 555 -21.08 -13.09 -6.82
N ARG A 556 -20.60 -13.48 -5.65
CA ARG A 556 -21.16 -14.60 -4.90
C ARG A 556 -22.50 -14.13 -4.37
N LEU A 557 -23.53 -14.50 -5.11
CA LEU A 557 -24.90 -14.35 -4.66
C LEU A 557 -25.09 -15.31 -3.49
N LYS A 558 -25.86 -14.92 -2.49
CA LYS A 558 -26.45 -15.83 -1.51
C LYS A 558 -27.11 -16.92 -2.32
N GLU A 559 -26.46 -18.07 -2.40
CA GLU A 559 -27.04 -19.19 -3.10
C GLU A 559 -28.36 -19.49 -2.39
N GLU A 560 -29.46 -19.68 -3.13
CA GLU A 560 -30.55 -20.51 -2.62
C GLU A 560 -30.00 -21.96 -2.55
N GLU A 561 -28.97 -22.18 -1.72
CA GLU A 561 -28.47 -23.49 -1.39
C GLU A 561 -29.57 -24.17 -0.62
N GLY A 562 -30.39 -24.87 -1.39
CA GLY A 562 -31.19 -25.90 -0.86
C GLY A 562 -30.31 -27.00 -0.27
N LEU A 563 -29.83 -26.88 0.97
CA LEU A 563 -30.02 -27.98 1.91
C LEU A 563 -29.17 -29.25 1.80
N ASP A 564 -28.08 -29.40 1.04
CA ASP A 564 -27.51 -30.73 0.70
C ASP A 564 -26.68 -31.39 1.83
N VAL A 565 -27.14 -31.21 3.06
CA VAL A 565 -26.60 -31.85 4.26
C VAL A 565 -27.34 -33.17 4.53
N PHE A 566 -26.90 -34.27 3.91
CA PHE A 566 -26.75 -35.63 4.49
C PHE A 566 -26.51 -36.71 3.39
N VAL A 567 -25.26 -37.10 3.17
CA VAL A 567 -24.91 -38.50 2.87
C VAL A 567 -23.93 -38.99 3.93
N GLY A 568 -24.42 -39.90 4.77
CA GLY A 568 -23.68 -40.70 5.74
C GLY A 568 -24.68 -41.74 6.24
N ASP A 569 -24.51 -43.05 6.02
CA ASP A 569 -23.33 -43.85 5.68
C ASP A 569 -23.74 -45.08 4.84
N GLU A 570 -22.72 -45.79 4.33
CA GLU A 570 -22.72 -47.19 3.86
C GLU A 570 -23.47 -47.48 2.54
N ASP A 571 -22.77 -47.35 1.40
CA ASP A 571 -22.68 -48.44 0.41
C ASP A 571 -21.54 -48.16 -0.60
N GLU A 572 -20.78 -49.22 -0.88
CA GLU A 572 -19.60 -49.29 -1.74
C GLU A 572 -19.86 -48.87 -3.20
N ASP A 573 -18.80 -48.37 -3.84
CA ASP A 573 -18.57 -48.33 -5.29
C ASP A 573 -19.65 -47.68 -6.17
N ASN A 574 -19.46 -46.40 -6.50
CA ASN A 574 -19.63 -45.92 -7.88
C ASN A 574 -18.73 -44.71 -8.13
N ASN A 575 -17.52 -45.01 -8.61
CA ASN A 575 -16.75 -44.07 -9.42
C ASN A 575 -17.50 -43.87 -10.75
N GLU A 576 -18.14 -42.73 -10.91
CA GLU A 576 -18.42 -42.16 -12.24
C GLU A 576 -17.93 -40.70 -12.23
N ASP A 577 -16.71 -40.54 -12.75
CA ASP A 577 -16.20 -39.41 -13.53
C ASP A 577 -16.90 -38.06 -13.31
N LYS A 578 -16.44 -37.32 -12.29
CA LYS A 578 -16.37 -35.86 -12.40
C LYS A 578 -14.94 -35.53 -12.81
N GLU A 579 -14.77 -35.10 -14.05
CA GLU A 579 -13.55 -34.44 -14.50
C GLU A 579 -13.27 -33.25 -13.57
N PRO A 580 -12.02 -33.02 -13.12
CA PRO A 580 -11.67 -31.81 -12.41
C PRO A 580 -11.73 -30.67 -13.44
N GLY A 581 -12.71 -29.77 -13.27
CA GLY A 581 -12.77 -28.51 -14.00
C GLY A 581 -11.95 -27.50 -13.24
N ASP A 582 -10.98 -26.94 -13.94
CA ASP A 582 -9.99 -25.97 -13.51
C ASP A 582 -10.60 -24.62 -13.07
N GLU A 583 -9.78 -23.87 -12.32
CA GLU A 583 -9.84 -22.42 -12.05
C GLU A 583 -10.94 -21.91 -11.10
N GLU A 584 -10.64 -21.90 -9.79
CA GLU A 584 -11.20 -20.89 -8.87
C GLU A 584 -10.08 -20.33 -7.99
N ASP A 585 -9.65 -19.12 -8.32
CA ASP A 585 -8.81 -18.25 -7.50
C ASP A 585 -9.57 -17.83 -6.24
N ILE A 586 -8.96 -18.10 -5.08
CA ILE A 586 -9.51 -17.75 -3.77
C ILE A 586 -8.85 -16.45 -3.33
N ASP A 587 -9.46 -15.32 -3.71
CA ASP A 587 -9.25 -14.05 -3.04
C ASP A 587 -10.53 -13.70 -2.27
N PHE A 588 -10.46 -13.80 -0.93
CA PHE A 588 -11.57 -13.55 -0.01
C PHE A 588 -11.26 -12.31 0.83
N ASP A 589 -11.61 -11.14 0.32
CA ASP A 589 -12.16 -10.03 1.10
C ASP A 589 -12.58 -8.92 0.14
N GLU A 590 -13.81 -8.40 0.26
CA GLU A 590 -14.05 -6.98 0.10
C GLU A 590 -15.47 -6.54 0.50
N THR A 591 -15.45 -5.91 1.67
CA THR A 591 -16.31 -4.85 2.19
C THR A 591 -17.35 -4.24 1.24
N ARG A 592 -18.61 -4.31 1.69
CA ARG A 592 -19.81 -3.82 1.02
C ARG A 592 -20.23 -2.44 1.56
N SER A 593 -20.55 -1.50 0.67
CA SER A 593 -21.30 -0.29 1.02
C SER A 593 -22.75 -0.39 0.55
N GLU A 594 -23.67 0.01 1.42
CA GLU A 594 -25.11 0.12 1.20
C GLU A 594 -25.45 0.95 -0.06
N GLU A 595 -26.05 0.30 -1.07
CA GLU A 595 -27.25 0.70 -1.81
C GLU A 595 -27.34 -0.18 -3.09
N GLU A 596 -28.33 -1.09 -3.13
CA GLU A 596 -28.75 -1.93 -4.28
C GLU A 596 -27.97 -3.25 -4.54
N ASP A 597 -28.16 -4.26 -3.69
CA ASP A 597 -28.54 -5.65 -4.06
C ASP A 597 -28.37 -6.57 -2.84
N ASP A 598 -29.41 -6.73 -2.00
CA ASP A 598 -29.45 -7.48 -0.70
C ASP A 598 -28.98 -8.95 -0.78
N ASP A 599 -28.70 -9.45 -2.00
CA ASP A 599 -28.42 -10.84 -2.33
C ASP A 599 -26.93 -11.15 -2.60
N VAL A 600 -26.01 -10.19 -2.55
CA VAL A 600 -24.55 -10.45 -2.74
C VAL A 600 -23.84 -10.64 -1.39
N GLU A 601 -23.17 -11.77 -1.22
CA GLU A 601 -22.43 -12.21 -0.01
C GLU A 601 -20.93 -11.89 -0.10
N GLY A 602 -20.37 -11.80 -1.31
CA GLY A 602 -18.99 -11.41 -1.55
C GLY A 602 -18.63 -11.42 -3.03
N TYR A 603 -17.36 -11.23 -3.35
CA TYR A 603 -16.83 -11.33 -4.71
C TYR A 603 -15.76 -12.43 -4.77
N THR A 604 -15.66 -13.08 -5.92
CA THR A 604 -14.53 -13.93 -6.30
C THR A 604 -13.85 -13.25 -7.46
N TYR A 605 -12.51 -13.13 -7.41
CA TYR A 605 -11.73 -12.38 -8.38
C TYR A 605 -10.83 -13.29 -9.22
N ASP A 606 -10.68 -12.92 -10.49
CA ASP A 606 -9.62 -13.39 -11.37
C ASP A 606 -8.50 -12.33 -11.34
N CYS A 607 -7.44 -12.61 -10.56
CA CYS A 607 -6.34 -11.68 -10.35
C CYS A 607 -5.68 -11.24 -11.67
N SER A 608 -5.60 -12.14 -12.66
CA SER A 608 -4.98 -11.83 -13.95
C SER A 608 -5.76 -10.77 -14.73
N LYS A 609 -7.09 -10.78 -14.63
CA LYS A 609 -7.96 -9.77 -15.25
C LYS A 609 -8.03 -8.48 -14.44
N LEU A 610 -7.94 -8.56 -13.10
CA LEU A 610 -7.77 -7.37 -12.26
C LEU A 610 -6.50 -6.61 -12.65
N ASP A 611 -5.38 -7.32 -12.76
CA ASP A 611 -4.09 -6.79 -13.21
C ASP A 611 -4.17 -6.14 -14.60
N GLU A 612 -4.86 -6.80 -15.55
CA GLU A 612 -5.10 -6.23 -16.88
C GLU A 612 -5.86 -4.90 -16.79
N LYS A 613 -6.94 -4.86 -16.00
CA LYS A 613 -7.77 -3.67 -15.82
C LYS A 613 -7.00 -2.53 -15.15
N GLU A 614 -6.22 -2.83 -14.11
CA GLU A 614 -5.37 -1.84 -13.44
C GLU A 614 -4.35 -1.24 -14.41
N GLU A 615 -3.69 -2.08 -15.20
CA GLU A 615 -2.75 -1.62 -16.21
C GLU A 615 -3.44 -0.83 -17.33
N ALA A 616 -4.67 -1.18 -17.71
CA ALA A 616 -5.43 -0.41 -18.68
C ALA A 616 -5.75 1.00 -18.17
N LEU A 617 -6.08 1.15 -16.87
CA LEU A 617 -6.27 2.45 -16.22
C LEU A 617 -4.97 3.27 -16.27
N ASP A 618 -3.85 2.66 -15.89
CA ASP A 618 -2.52 3.26 -15.87
C ASP A 618 -2.06 3.70 -17.27
N ALA A 619 -2.29 2.86 -18.29
CA ALA A 619 -1.99 3.19 -19.68
C ALA A 619 -2.84 4.36 -20.19
N VAL A 620 -4.14 4.42 -19.88
CA VAL A 620 -4.99 5.59 -20.21
C VAL A 620 -4.44 6.86 -19.55
N ARG A 621 -4.09 6.77 -18.26
CA ARG A 621 -3.53 7.87 -17.46
C ARG A 621 -2.26 8.43 -18.10
N GLU A 622 -1.30 7.57 -18.41
CA GLU A 622 0.00 7.97 -18.97
C GLU A 622 -0.14 8.46 -20.42
N ILE A 623 -0.89 7.76 -21.27
CA ILE A 623 -1.10 8.14 -22.67
C ILE A 623 -1.77 9.52 -22.76
N ALA A 624 -2.79 9.78 -21.93
CA ALA A 624 -3.43 11.09 -21.89
C ALA A 624 -2.45 12.21 -21.50
N LYS A 625 -1.56 11.94 -20.54
CA LYS A 625 -0.52 12.88 -20.10
C LYS A 625 0.47 13.23 -21.20
N VAL A 626 0.99 12.26 -21.93
CA VAL A 626 2.06 12.47 -22.92
C VAL A 626 1.56 12.90 -24.29
N THR A 627 0.33 12.55 -24.66
CA THR A 627 -0.29 12.95 -25.94
C THR A 627 -1.04 14.28 -25.84
N GLY A 628 -1.36 14.74 -24.63
CA GLY A 628 -1.95 16.05 -24.36
C GLY A 628 -3.23 16.29 -25.17
N ASN A 629 -3.26 17.37 -25.96
CA ASN A 629 -4.46 17.76 -26.70
C ASN A 629 -4.93 16.73 -27.74
N ALA A 630 -4.04 15.85 -28.23
CA ALA A 630 -4.41 14.79 -29.15
C ALA A 630 -5.38 13.77 -28.51
N PHE A 631 -5.36 13.65 -27.18
CA PHE A 631 -6.27 12.77 -26.43
C PHE A 631 -7.70 13.31 -26.30
N ASN A 632 -7.92 14.62 -26.48
CA ASN A 632 -9.20 15.27 -26.16
C ASN A 632 -10.42 14.71 -26.90
N GLN A 633 -10.22 14.13 -28.09
CA GLN A 633 -11.31 13.48 -28.84
C GLN A 633 -11.78 12.16 -28.21
N TYR A 634 -10.97 11.56 -27.34
CA TYR A 634 -11.23 10.32 -26.62
C TYR A 634 -11.62 10.54 -25.16
N LEU A 635 -11.33 11.73 -24.63
CA LEU A 635 -11.50 12.07 -23.22
C LEU A 635 -12.87 11.64 -22.68
N GLN A 636 -13.96 11.94 -23.37
CA GLN A 636 -15.29 11.61 -22.87
C GLN A 636 -15.49 10.09 -22.71
N THR A 637 -15.11 9.32 -23.74
CA THR A 637 -15.26 7.85 -23.72
C THR A 637 -14.39 7.20 -22.65
N SER A 638 -13.13 7.64 -22.51
CA SER A 638 -12.23 7.16 -21.46
C SER A 638 -12.70 7.57 -20.07
N PHE A 639 -13.12 8.83 -19.89
CA PHE A 639 -13.62 9.34 -18.61
C PHE A 639 -14.87 8.59 -18.14
N ASP A 640 -15.82 8.34 -19.04
CA ASP A 640 -17.05 7.61 -18.71
C ASP A 640 -16.77 6.14 -18.33
N ALA A 641 -15.77 5.50 -18.95
CA ALA A 641 -15.36 4.14 -18.61
C ALA A 641 -14.67 4.08 -17.25
N VAL A 642 -13.66 4.93 -17.03
CA VAL A 642 -12.91 5.02 -15.76
C VAL A 642 -13.82 5.45 -14.60
N TYR A 643 -14.79 6.33 -14.84
CA TYR A 643 -15.70 6.77 -13.77
C TYR A 643 -16.53 5.62 -13.19
N ARG A 644 -16.88 4.62 -14.00
CA ARG A 644 -17.65 3.45 -13.54
C ARG A 644 -16.85 2.58 -12.58
N THR A 645 -15.54 2.46 -12.80
CA THR A 645 -14.67 1.63 -11.98
C THR A 645 -14.39 2.22 -10.59
N LEU A 646 -14.85 3.45 -10.30
CA LEU A 646 -14.90 3.98 -8.93
C LEU A 646 -15.86 3.23 -8.00
N TYR A 647 -16.77 2.44 -8.56
CA TYR A 647 -17.73 1.61 -7.83
C TYR A 647 -17.35 0.13 -7.88
N HIS A 648 -16.18 -0.19 -8.43
CA HIS A 648 -15.66 -1.54 -8.47
C HIS A 648 -15.42 -2.04 -7.03
N PRO A 649 -15.68 -3.32 -6.73
CA PRO A 649 -15.47 -3.83 -5.37
C PRO A 649 -13.97 -3.77 -5.00
N HIS A 650 -13.08 -4.21 -5.91
CA HIS A 650 -11.61 -4.11 -5.77
C HIS A 650 -11.06 -2.70 -5.47
N GLU A 651 -10.38 -2.55 -4.33
CA GLU A 651 -9.78 -1.31 -3.85
C GLU A 651 -8.66 -0.81 -4.76
N GLY A 652 -7.85 -1.71 -5.33
CA GLY A 652 -6.80 -1.38 -6.30
C GLY A 652 -7.38 -0.71 -7.54
N ILE A 653 -8.48 -1.24 -8.07
CA ILE A 653 -9.19 -0.69 -9.24
C ILE A 653 -9.80 0.68 -8.92
N ARG A 654 -10.42 0.83 -7.75
CA ARG A 654 -10.94 2.13 -7.28
C ARG A 654 -9.83 3.17 -7.14
N GLY A 655 -8.68 2.78 -6.57
CA GLY A 655 -7.49 3.62 -6.45
C GLY A 655 -6.92 4.05 -7.81
N GLY A 656 -6.73 3.11 -8.73
CA GLY A 656 -6.27 3.39 -10.11
C GLY A 656 -7.23 4.29 -10.89
N ALA A 657 -8.53 4.14 -10.68
CA ALA A 657 -9.55 4.99 -11.29
C ALA A 657 -9.48 6.44 -10.79
N VAL A 658 -9.26 6.64 -9.47
CA VAL A 658 -9.04 7.97 -8.88
C VAL A 658 -7.84 8.65 -9.54
N ASP A 659 -6.68 7.99 -9.58
CA ASP A 659 -5.45 8.53 -10.18
C ASP A 659 -5.67 8.89 -11.66
N THR A 660 -6.37 8.03 -12.39
CA THR A 660 -6.66 8.22 -13.81
C THR A 660 -7.59 9.42 -14.05
N LEU A 661 -8.69 9.54 -13.32
CA LEU A 661 -9.62 10.69 -13.45
C LEU A 661 -8.96 12.01 -13.09
N VAL A 662 -8.14 12.03 -12.04
CA VAL A 662 -7.37 13.22 -11.65
C VAL A 662 -6.42 13.62 -12.78
N GLN A 663 -5.65 12.69 -13.34
CA GLN A 663 -4.75 12.99 -14.45
C GLN A 663 -5.52 13.46 -15.69
N LEU A 664 -6.66 12.84 -16.01
CA LEU A 664 -7.53 13.29 -17.10
C LEU A 664 -8.04 14.72 -16.92
N CYS A 665 -8.14 15.20 -15.67
CA CYS A 665 -8.40 16.62 -15.37
C CYS A 665 -7.15 17.48 -15.55
N THR A 666 -6.01 17.11 -14.96
CA THR A 666 -4.81 17.95 -14.91
C THR A 666 -4.17 18.18 -16.29
N VAL A 667 -4.37 17.26 -17.24
CA VAL A 667 -3.90 17.41 -18.63
C VAL A 667 -4.73 18.43 -19.44
N GLN A 668 -5.88 18.85 -18.94
CA GLN A 668 -6.78 19.76 -19.67
C GLN A 668 -6.34 21.21 -19.53
N THR A 669 -6.38 21.94 -20.66
CA THR A 669 -6.21 23.40 -20.62
C THR A 669 -7.41 24.07 -19.94
N PRO A 670 -7.23 25.20 -19.23
CA PRO A 670 -8.33 25.93 -18.61
C PRO A 670 -9.44 26.27 -19.60
N GLY A 671 -10.65 25.76 -19.35
CA GLY A 671 -11.79 25.93 -20.23
C GLY A 671 -13.03 25.16 -19.77
N PRO A 672 -14.12 25.20 -20.56
CA PRO A 672 -15.40 24.58 -20.19
C PRO A 672 -15.32 23.07 -19.97
N LEU A 673 -14.38 22.39 -20.63
CA LEU A 673 -14.17 20.96 -20.49
C LEU A 673 -13.59 20.62 -19.11
N LEU A 674 -12.50 21.31 -18.73
CA LEU A 674 -11.90 21.19 -17.39
C LEU A 674 -12.92 21.47 -16.29
N ILE A 675 -13.72 22.53 -16.43
CA ILE A 675 -14.75 22.89 -15.44
C ILE A 675 -15.72 21.72 -15.24
N LYS A 676 -16.22 21.11 -16.33
CA LYS A 676 -17.11 19.95 -16.24
C LYS A 676 -16.46 18.74 -15.57
N CYS A 677 -15.18 18.48 -15.88
CA CYS A 677 -14.46 17.38 -15.24
C CYS A 677 -14.31 17.63 -13.73
N LEU A 678 -13.93 18.84 -13.33
CA LEU A 678 -13.78 19.21 -11.92
C LEU A 678 -15.12 19.19 -11.16
N ASP A 679 -16.21 19.62 -11.79
CA ASP A 679 -17.58 19.57 -11.23
C ASP A 679 -18.04 18.13 -10.93
N ILE A 680 -17.36 17.12 -11.50
CA ILE A 680 -17.60 15.69 -11.23
C ILE A 680 -16.55 15.14 -10.25
N VAL A 681 -15.26 15.33 -10.54
CA VAL A 681 -14.17 14.69 -9.79
C VAL A 681 -14.05 15.25 -8.38
N VAL A 682 -14.10 16.57 -8.18
CA VAL A 682 -13.91 17.15 -6.83
C VAL A 682 -14.97 16.67 -5.84
N PRO A 683 -16.28 16.69 -6.16
CA PRO A 683 -17.30 16.10 -5.28
C PRO A 683 -17.12 14.60 -5.06
N LYS A 684 -16.69 13.85 -6.09
CA LYS A 684 -16.51 12.40 -5.97
C LYS A 684 -15.32 12.04 -5.09
N LEU A 685 -14.20 12.77 -5.15
CA LEU A 685 -13.08 12.60 -4.19
C LEU A 685 -13.54 12.85 -2.75
N ARG A 686 -14.40 13.85 -2.52
CA ARG A 686 -14.99 14.12 -1.20
C ARG A 686 -15.84 12.96 -0.71
N GLU A 687 -16.67 12.38 -1.58
CA GLU A 687 -17.48 11.21 -1.29
C GLU A 687 -16.58 10.04 -0.86
N ILE A 688 -15.61 9.66 -1.71
CA ILE A 688 -14.64 8.60 -1.45
C ILE A 688 -13.93 8.79 -0.11
N ILE A 689 -13.36 9.97 0.15
CA ILE A 689 -12.68 10.25 1.44
C ILE A 689 -13.63 10.09 2.63
N SER A 690 -14.92 10.35 2.45
CA SER A 690 -15.91 10.23 3.52
C SER A 690 -16.36 8.79 3.76
N THR A 691 -16.64 8.05 2.70
CA THR A 691 -17.43 6.81 2.73
C THR A 691 -16.62 5.55 2.47
N ASP A 692 -15.46 5.65 1.81
CA ASP A 692 -14.64 4.49 1.52
C ASP A 692 -14.06 3.89 2.81
N GLU A 693 -13.97 2.56 2.82
CA GLU A 693 -13.48 1.75 3.93
C GLU A 693 -11.98 1.50 3.83
N SER A 694 -11.46 1.46 2.60
CA SER A 694 -10.05 1.27 2.32
C SER A 694 -9.26 2.53 2.67
N LYS A 695 -8.21 2.37 3.48
CA LYS A 695 -7.27 3.47 3.74
C LYS A 695 -6.50 3.84 2.48
N ASP A 696 -6.17 2.86 1.64
CA ASP A 696 -5.38 3.04 0.43
C ASP A 696 -6.14 3.87 -0.61
N VAL A 697 -7.44 3.61 -0.81
CA VAL A 697 -8.28 4.44 -1.68
C VAL A 697 -8.44 5.87 -1.15
N VAL A 698 -8.56 6.05 0.17
CA VAL A 698 -8.63 7.39 0.81
C VAL A 698 -7.31 8.14 0.61
N ILE A 699 -6.15 7.48 0.74
CA ILE A 699 -4.83 8.06 0.49
C ILE A 699 -4.73 8.52 -0.97
N LYS A 700 -5.14 7.69 -1.94
CA LYS A 700 -5.20 8.05 -3.36
C LYS A 700 -6.10 9.27 -3.63
N ALA A 701 -7.26 9.34 -2.99
CA ALA A 701 -8.16 10.48 -3.14
C ALA A 701 -7.59 11.79 -2.54
N LEU A 702 -6.87 11.72 -1.41
CA LEU A 702 -6.15 12.85 -0.82
C LEU A 702 -5.00 13.33 -1.72
N ALA A 703 -4.21 12.39 -2.27
CA ALA A 703 -3.20 12.69 -3.28
C ALA A 703 -3.84 13.33 -4.52
N GLY A 704 -5.02 12.85 -4.93
CA GLY A 704 -5.81 13.45 -5.99
C GLY A 704 -6.12 14.93 -5.76
N TYR A 705 -6.51 15.32 -4.54
CA TYR A 705 -6.65 16.74 -4.19
C TYR A 705 -5.34 17.51 -4.27
N ARG A 706 -4.25 16.97 -3.72
CA ARG A 706 -2.92 17.60 -3.77
C ARG A 706 -2.52 17.88 -5.21
N ASP A 707 -2.73 16.94 -6.11
CA ASP A 707 -2.32 17.03 -7.51
C ASP A 707 -3.21 18.01 -8.29
N LEU A 708 -4.54 17.94 -8.12
CA LEU A 708 -5.46 18.93 -8.70
C LEU A 708 -5.10 20.36 -8.27
N LEU A 709 -4.85 20.58 -6.98
CA LEU A 709 -4.52 21.90 -6.43
C LEU A 709 -3.14 22.38 -6.90
N SER A 710 -2.16 21.49 -7.00
CA SER A 710 -0.79 21.83 -7.41
C SER A 710 -0.71 22.17 -8.90
N ASP A 711 -1.38 21.39 -9.75
CA ASP A 711 -1.29 21.52 -11.21
C ASP A 711 -2.25 22.59 -11.77
N LEU A 712 -3.45 22.71 -11.18
CA LEU A 712 -4.51 23.60 -11.69
C LEU A 712 -4.66 24.89 -10.88
N GLY A 713 -4.11 24.95 -9.65
CA GLY A 713 -4.17 26.11 -8.75
C GLY A 713 -5.59 26.67 -8.61
N PRO A 714 -5.77 27.99 -8.87
CA PRO A 714 -6.98 28.66 -9.30
C PRO A 714 -8.23 27.83 -9.55
N ALA A 715 -8.10 27.04 -10.61
CA ALA A 715 -9.20 26.40 -11.30
C ALA A 715 -9.77 25.22 -10.51
N ALA A 716 -8.95 24.52 -9.74
CA ALA A 716 -9.36 23.33 -8.96
C ALA A 716 -10.51 23.66 -7.98
N VAL A 717 -10.48 24.86 -7.42
CA VAL A 717 -11.41 25.32 -6.36
C VAL A 717 -12.39 26.40 -6.84
N ALA A 718 -12.46 26.66 -8.15
CA ALA A 718 -13.31 27.70 -8.70
C ALA A 718 -14.79 27.30 -8.82
N GLY A 719 -15.08 26.00 -8.84
CA GLY A 719 -16.44 25.45 -8.91
C GLY A 719 -17.22 25.64 -7.60
N GLU A 720 -18.55 25.66 -7.70
CA GLU A 720 -19.43 25.83 -6.54
C GLU A 720 -19.27 24.65 -5.57
N GLY A 721 -18.87 24.91 -4.33
CA GLY A 721 -18.71 23.88 -3.30
C GLY A 721 -17.35 23.15 -3.33
N HIS A 722 -16.46 23.43 -4.28
CA HIS A 722 -15.19 22.70 -4.43
C HIS A 722 -14.24 22.94 -3.26
N LEU A 723 -14.10 24.21 -2.84
CA LEU A 723 -13.26 24.54 -1.70
C LEU A 723 -13.83 23.93 -0.41
N GLU A 724 -15.14 23.95 -0.24
CA GLU A 724 -15.83 23.34 0.89
C GLU A 724 -15.63 21.82 0.91
N ALA A 725 -15.63 21.16 -0.25
CA ALA A 725 -15.35 19.73 -0.38
C ALA A 725 -13.94 19.39 0.12
N VAL A 726 -12.91 20.12 -0.34
CA VAL A 726 -11.52 19.97 0.14
C VAL A 726 -11.45 20.23 1.65
N HIS A 727 -11.95 21.38 2.12
CA HIS A 727 -11.89 21.76 3.53
C HIS A 727 -12.56 20.72 4.45
N ASN A 728 -13.76 20.26 4.10
CA ASN A 728 -14.50 19.28 4.91
C ASN A 728 -13.81 17.92 4.93
N SER A 729 -13.21 17.50 3.81
CA SER A 729 -12.42 16.26 3.73
C SER A 729 -11.23 16.32 4.68
N LEU A 730 -10.43 17.39 4.61
CA LEU A 730 -9.29 17.59 5.52
C LEU A 730 -9.72 17.63 6.98
N ARG A 731 -10.80 18.34 7.28
CA ARG A 731 -11.37 18.38 8.62
C ARG A 731 -11.77 16.99 9.11
N GLU A 732 -12.40 16.17 8.28
CA GLU A 732 -12.82 14.84 8.68
C GLU A 732 -11.65 13.90 8.93
N VAL A 733 -10.68 13.87 8.01
CA VAL A 733 -9.47 13.05 8.14
C VAL A 733 -8.65 13.43 9.37
N LEU A 734 -8.34 14.72 9.55
CA LEU A 734 -7.54 15.19 10.69
C LEU A 734 -8.23 14.93 12.04
N ASN A 735 -9.57 14.86 12.04
CA ASN A 735 -10.38 14.56 13.22
C ASN A 735 -10.82 13.08 13.32
N LYS A 736 -10.31 12.15 12.50
CA LYS A 736 -10.64 10.72 12.54
C LYS A 736 -12.14 10.43 12.32
N LYS A 737 -12.72 11.08 11.32
CA LYS A 737 -14.17 11.02 11.04
C LYS A 737 -14.52 10.35 9.72
N THR A 738 -13.59 9.79 8.96
CA THR A 738 -13.90 9.03 7.74
C THR A 738 -14.31 7.59 8.07
N LYS A 739 -15.00 6.87 7.18
CA LYS A 739 -15.37 5.46 7.41
C LYS A 739 -14.11 4.60 7.64
N ALA A 740 -13.09 4.75 6.78
CA ALA A 740 -11.77 4.12 6.91
C ALA A 740 -11.06 4.34 8.27
N GLN A 741 -11.37 5.43 9.00
CA GLN A 741 -10.77 5.74 10.32
C GLN A 741 -11.69 5.41 11.51
N ARG A 742 -13.02 5.39 11.31
CA ARG A 742 -14.04 5.19 12.36
C ARG A 742 -14.15 3.75 12.85
N THR A 743 -13.47 2.81 12.21
CA THR A 743 -13.24 1.45 12.72
C THR A 743 -12.47 1.42 14.06
N SER A 744 -11.94 2.55 14.53
CA SER A 744 -11.33 2.70 15.84
C SER A 744 -12.26 3.42 16.84
N VAL A 745 -13.06 2.66 17.60
CA VAL A 745 -13.96 3.22 18.64
C VAL A 745 -13.17 4.09 19.62
N GLU A 746 -13.75 5.19 20.07
CA GLU A 746 -13.17 6.12 21.04
C GLU A 746 -12.88 5.41 22.37
N ASP A 747 -11.60 5.40 22.79
CA ASP A 747 -11.12 5.54 24.18
C ASP A 747 -9.73 4.91 24.35
N GLU A 748 -8.84 5.73 24.92
CA GLU A 748 -7.49 5.49 25.45
C GLU A 748 -6.28 5.56 24.48
N GLU A 749 -5.20 6.15 25.01
CA GLU A 749 -3.96 6.60 24.37
C GLU A 749 -3.09 5.42 23.88
N GLU A 750 -3.15 5.02 22.61
CA GLU A 750 -2.23 4.00 22.09
C GLU A 750 -1.83 4.27 20.63
N GLU A 751 -0.56 3.98 20.34
CA GLU A 751 0.18 4.13 19.07
C GLU A 751 -0.66 3.81 17.82
N GLU A 752 -0.48 4.61 16.76
CA GLU A 752 -1.16 4.46 15.46
C GLU A 752 -0.38 3.47 14.57
N ALA A 753 -1.09 2.63 13.82
CA ALA A 753 -0.49 1.76 12.79
C ALA A 753 0.04 2.60 11.62
N GLU A 754 1.02 2.08 10.86
CA GLU A 754 1.71 2.84 9.80
C GLU A 754 0.73 3.40 8.74
N LYS A 755 -0.21 2.58 8.23
CA LYS A 755 -1.23 3.05 7.26
C LYS A 755 -2.14 4.17 7.82
N GLU A 756 -2.41 4.21 9.12
CA GLU A 756 -3.19 5.32 9.72
C GLU A 756 -2.41 6.63 9.72
N VAL A 757 -1.09 6.56 9.95
CA VAL A 757 -0.19 7.71 9.85
C VAL A 757 -0.20 8.25 8.43
N GLN A 758 -0.10 7.39 7.42
CA GLN A 758 -0.13 7.77 6.00
C GLN A 758 -1.42 8.49 5.58
N VAL A 759 -2.59 8.09 6.09
CA VAL A 759 -3.86 8.81 5.85
C VAL A 759 -3.80 10.25 6.38
N ILE A 760 -3.21 10.45 7.56
CA ILE A 760 -3.04 11.78 8.15
C ILE A 760 -2.01 12.59 7.35
N GLU A 761 -0.94 11.95 6.90
CA GLU A 761 0.09 12.56 6.05
C GLU A 761 -0.49 13.04 4.72
N GLY A 762 -1.28 12.20 4.05
CA GLY A 762 -1.99 12.57 2.82
C GLY A 762 -2.85 13.84 2.98
N ALA A 763 -3.56 13.99 4.11
CA ALA A 763 -4.31 15.22 4.41
C ALA A 763 -3.39 16.42 4.69
N GLY A 764 -2.24 16.20 5.33
CA GLY A 764 -1.22 17.23 5.54
C GLY A 764 -0.64 17.76 4.23
N GLU A 765 -0.36 16.89 3.26
CA GLU A 765 0.21 17.23 1.95
C GLU A 765 -0.72 18.07 1.07
N VAL A 766 -2.04 17.99 1.28
CA VAL A 766 -3.02 18.84 0.59
C VAL A 766 -2.90 20.31 1.02
N LEU A 767 -2.47 20.60 2.26
CA LEU A 767 -2.44 21.96 2.81
C LEU A 767 -1.47 22.89 2.04
N PRO A 768 -0.20 22.51 1.78
CA PRO A 768 0.71 23.31 0.95
C PRO A 768 0.18 23.56 -0.47
N ALA A 769 -0.48 22.57 -1.08
CA ALA A 769 -1.08 22.72 -2.40
C ALA A 769 -2.27 23.71 -2.36
N LEU A 770 -3.09 23.64 -1.32
CA LEU A 770 -4.22 24.55 -1.11
C LEU A 770 -3.78 26.01 -0.98
N ILE A 771 -2.67 26.28 -0.29
CA ILE A 771 -2.10 27.64 -0.17
C ILE A 771 -1.82 28.26 -1.53
N LYS A 772 -1.34 27.46 -2.49
CA LYS A 772 -1.05 27.93 -3.86
C LYS A 772 -2.34 28.16 -4.67
N ALA A 773 -3.42 27.47 -4.31
CA ALA A 773 -4.69 27.49 -5.04
C ALA A 773 -5.67 28.58 -4.58
N VAL A 774 -5.62 29.04 -3.33
CA VAL A 774 -6.58 30.04 -2.81
C VAL A 774 -5.93 31.36 -2.39
N PRO A 775 -6.68 32.48 -2.36
CA PRO A 775 -6.22 33.72 -1.76
C PRO A 775 -5.88 33.55 -0.27
N SER A 776 -4.90 34.31 0.23
CA SER A 776 -4.44 34.26 1.63
C SER A 776 -5.57 34.47 2.66
N SER A 777 -6.52 35.36 2.36
CA SER A 777 -7.68 35.60 3.24
C SER A 777 -8.63 34.42 3.31
N THR A 778 -8.82 33.72 2.20
CA THR A 778 -9.59 32.48 2.12
C THR A 778 -8.91 31.37 2.91
N PHE A 779 -7.60 31.15 2.69
CA PHE A 779 -6.84 30.16 3.46
C PHE A 779 -6.87 30.44 4.97
N ALA A 780 -6.69 31.69 5.39
CA ALA A 780 -6.74 32.08 6.80
C ALA A 780 -8.09 31.72 7.46
N SER A 781 -9.20 31.86 6.74
CA SER A 781 -10.55 31.58 7.26
C SER A 781 -10.78 30.12 7.65
N ILE A 782 -10.13 29.17 6.96
CA ILE A 782 -10.22 27.74 7.22
C ILE A 782 -9.08 27.22 8.12
N SER A 783 -7.96 27.93 8.17
CA SER A 783 -6.75 27.47 8.85
C SER A 783 -6.88 27.36 10.36
N HIS A 784 -7.75 28.14 11.02
CA HIS A 784 -7.94 28.05 12.46
C HIS A 784 -8.39 26.65 12.90
N GLU A 785 -9.31 26.03 12.17
CA GLU A 785 -9.82 24.70 12.48
C GLU A 785 -8.75 23.63 12.18
N LEU A 786 -8.17 23.65 10.98
CA LEU A 786 -7.19 22.65 10.53
C LEU A 786 -5.92 22.65 11.39
N LEU A 787 -5.35 23.83 11.67
CA LEU A 787 -4.18 23.95 12.55
C LEU A 787 -4.49 23.53 14.00
N SER A 788 -5.73 23.77 14.46
CA SER A 788 -6.17 23.30 15.78
C SER A 788 -6.23 21.78 15.83
N SER A 789 -6.75 21.12 14.79
CA SER A 789 -6.77 19.65 14.69
C SER A 789 -5.36 19.06 14.67
N LEU A 790 -4.44 19.61 13.87
CA LEU A 790 -3.02 19.23 13.86
C LEU A 790 -2.36 19.44 15.23
N THR A 791 -2.59 20.59 15.86
CA THR A 791 -2.03 20.88 17.19
C THR A 791 -2.58 19.95 18.28
N ALA A 792 -3.84 19.52 18.17
CA ALA A 792 -4.43 18.57 19.11
C ALA A 792 -3.73 17.20 19.04
N ARG A 793 -3.30 16.77 17.84
CA ARG A 793 -2.52 15.54 17.65
C ARG A 793 -1.17 15.61 18.32
N LEU A 794 -0.46 16.75 18.21
CA LEU A 794 0.82 16.98 18.91
C LEU A 794 0.72 16.95 20.45
N LYS A 795 -0.47 17.18 21.01
CA LYS A 795 -0.73 17.06 22.45
C LYS A 795 -1.02 15.62 22.88
N ARG A 796 -1.67 14.83 22.01
CA ARG A 796 -1.94 13.40 22.25
C ARG A 796 -0.66 12.55 22.08
N SER A 797 0.21 12.97 21.18
CA SER A 797 1.46 12.30 20.83
C SER A 797 2.59 12.47 21.87
N GLN A 798 2.35 13.03 23.06
CA GLN A 798 3.43 13.34 24.05
C GLN A 798 4.07 12.10 24.71
N LEU A 799 3.77 10.89 24.24
CA LEU A 799 4.51 9.67 24.58
C LEU A 799 5.82 9.62 23.77
N ASP A 800 6.87 9.09 24.41
CA ASP A 800 8.27 9.17 24.00
C ASP A 800 8.68 8.22 22.84
N ASP A 801 7.73 7.65 22.11
CA ASP A 801 7.96 6.67 21.05
C ASP A 801 8.38 7.30 19.70
N GLU A 802 9.17 6.58 18.90
CA GLU A 802 9.78 7.03 17.64
C GLU A 802 8.80 6.98 16.45
N ASN A 803 7.84 6.05 16.42
CA ASN A 803 6.70 6.12 15.47
C ASN A 803 5.88 7.41 15.68
N THR A 804 5.89 7.89 16.93
CA THR A 804 5.30 9.17 17.28
C THR A 804 6.22 10.36 16.92
N GLU A 805 7.52 10.13 16.73
CA GLU A 805 8.51 11.15 16.34
C GLU A 805 8.38 11.54 14.86
N ALA A 806 8.26 10.56 13.96
CA ALA A 806 8.05 10.82 12.52
C ALA A 806 6.75 11.63 12.30
N LEU A 807 5.63 11.17 12.85
CA LEU A 807 4.36 11.90 12.78
C LEU A 807 4.43 13.29 13.44
N LYS A 808 5.12 13.44 14.59
CA LYS A 808 5.36 14.76 15.20
C LYS A 808 6.15 15.66 14.24
N SER A 809 7.21 15.14 13.64
CA SER A 809 8.07 15.86 12.70
C SER A 809 7.26 16.32 11.50
N PHE A 810 6.49 15.41 10.90
CA PHE A 810 5.57 15.69 9.81
C PHE A 810 4.58 16.81 10.18
N ILE A 811 3.83 16.67 11.29
CA ILE A 811 2.84 17.67 11.68
C ILE A 811 3.48 19.04 11.95
N VAL A 812 4.65 19.10 12.60
CA VAL A 812 5.37 20.36 12.81
C VAL A 812 5.81 20.97 11.48
N GLY A 813 6.28 20.14 10.54
CA GLY A 813 6.60 20.53 9.16
C GLY A 813 5.38 21.09 8.43
N THR A 814 4.27 20.38 8.40
CA THR A 814 3.01 20.83 7.76
C THR A 814 2.52 22.15 8.34
N ILE A 815 2.57 22.32 9.67
CA ILE A 815 2.22 23.59 10.33
C ILE A 815 3.16 24.71 9.85
N ALA A 816 4.46 24.44 9.76
CA ALA A 816 5.44 25.41 9.28
C ALA A 816 5.18 25.80 7.82
N GLU A 817 4.87 24.84 6.95
CA GLU A 817 4.54 25.08 5.54
C GLU A 817 3.23 25.84 5.33
N CYS A 818 2.33 25.81 6.31
CA CYS A 818 1.12 26.63 6.30
C CYS A 818 1.38 28.13 6.53
N VAL A 819 2.48 28.49 7.19
CA VAL A 819 2.76 29.86 7.63
C VAL A 819 2.82 30.87 6.46
N PRO A 820 3.50 30.60 5.34
CA PRO A 820 3.52 31.51 4.19
C PRO A 820 2.11 31.88 3.69
N GLY A 821 1.18 30.92 3.65
CA GLY A 821 -0.20 31.14 3.22
C GLY A 821 -1.00 32.06 4.15
N LEU A 822 -0.54 32.26 5.38
CA LEU A 822 -1.18 33.09 6.40
C LEU A 822 -0.63 34.51 6.45
N SER A 823 0.33 34.88 5.59
CA SER A 823 1.13 36.11 5.74
C SER A 823 0.32 37.40 5.95
N GLU A 824 -0.84 37.55 5.30
CA GLU A 824 -1.69 38.75 5.43
C GLU A 824 -2.49 38.80 6.75
N HIS A 825 -2.69 37.64 7.39
CA HIS A 825 -3.48 37.46 8.61
C HIS A 825 -2.65 36.90 9.78
N ILE A 826 -1.33 36.87 9.63
CA ILE A 826 -0.43 36.12 10.52
C ILE A 826 -0.51 36.58 11.98
N GLU A 827 -0.85 37.84 12.23
CA GLU A 827 -1.01 38.39 13.59
C GLU A 827 -2.04 37.63 14.43
N GLU A 828 -3.08 37.07 13.80
CA GLU A 828 -4.13 36.26 14.44
C GLU A 828 -3.60 34.90 14.91
N PHE A 829 -2.54 34.40 14.27
CA PHE A 829 -1.96 33.06 14.48
C PHE A 829 -0.67 33.08 15.30
N ILE A 830 0.00 34.22 15.47
CA ILE A 830 1.21 34.33 16.32
C ILE A 830 1.00 33.73 17.72
N PRO A 831 -0.12 33.99 18.44
CA PRO A 831 -0.31 33.48 19.80
C PRO A 831 -0.34 31.95 19.91
N SER A 832 -0.71 31.23 18.83
CA SER A 832 -0.71 29.76 18.80
C SER A 832 0.57 29.19 18.20
N LEU A 833 1.05 29.76 17.09
CA LEU A 833 2.20 29.24 16.35
C LEU A 833 3.53 29.49 17.06
N LEU A 834 3.76 30.70 17.59
CA LEU A 834 5.05 31.05 18.18
C LEU A 834 5.39 30.18 19.40
N PRO A 835 4.49 29.95 20.38
CA PRO A 835 4.80 29.06 21.50
C PRO A 835 5.04 27.61 21.07
N LEU A 836 4.28 27.13 20.08
CA LEU A 836 4.40 25.77 19.55
C LEU A 836 5.76 25.54 18.91
N LEU A 837 6.14 26.38 17.94
CA LEU A 837 7.43 26.29 17.26
C LEU A 837 8.60 26.62 18.22
N THR A 838 8.41 27.50 19.20
CA THR A 838 9.44 27.71 20.24
C THR A 838 9.66 26.45 21.08
N LYS A 839 8.61 25.68 21.39
CA LYS A 839 8.72 24.41 22.11
C LYS A 839 9.51 23.39 21.30
N PHE A 840 9.13 23.16 20.05
CA PHE A 840 9.70 22.09 19.21
C PHE A 840 11.10 22.40 18.67
N SER A 841 11.54 23.66 18.64
CA SER A 841 12.96 24.01 18.37
C SER A 841 13.96 23.44 19.38
N ARG A 842 13.47 22.93 20.51
CA ARG A 842 14.26 22.29 21.58
C ARG A 842 13.92 20.80 21.76
N ASP A 843 13.25 20.20 20.78
CA ASP A 843 12.89 18.79 20.82
C ASP A 843 14.15 17.89 20.82
N LYS A 844 14.00 16.63 21.26
CA LYS A 844 15.06 15.62 21.26
C LYS A 844 15.43 15.20 19.83
N SER A 845 14.44 15.17 18.94
CA SER A 845 14.57 14.81 17.52
C SER A 845 15.24 15.92 16.71
N ALA A 846 16.19 15.57 15.84
CA ALA A 846 16.80 16.54 14.92
C ALA A 846 15.78 17.04 13.89
N ASP A 847 14.93 16.17 13.36
CA ASP A 847 13.98 16.48 12.29
C ASP A 847 12.87 17.42 12.79
N ILE A 848 12.35 17.17 14.00
CA ILE A 848 11.39 18.08 14.64
C ILE A 848 12.03 19.46 14.86
N ARG A 849 13.28 19.50 15.31
CA ARG A 849 14.00 20.77 15.49
C ARG A 849 14.18 21.50 14.16
N GLN A 850 14.59 20.80 13.11
CA GLN A 850 14.74 21.35 11.76
C GLN A 850 13.43 22.00 11.30
N ASN A 851 12.33 21.24 11.27
CA ASN A 851 11.01 21.73 10.84
C ASN A 851 10.52 22.90 11.70
N SER A 852 10.81 22.85 12.99
CA SER A 852 10.46 23.92 13.89
C SER A 852 11.28 25.19 13.67
N LEU A 853 12.57 25.09 13.34
CA LEU A 853 13.45 26.22 13.04
C LEU A 853 13.08 26.85 11.68
N TYR A 854 12.77 26.02 10.68
CA TYR A 854 12.16 26.44 9.42
C TYR A 854 10.89 27.27 9.71
N GLY A 855 9.97 26.71 10.50
CA GLY A 855 8.72 27.33 10.94
C GLY A 855 8.94 28.71 11.61
N LEU A 856 9.91 28.83 12.52
CA LEU A 856 10.25 30.11 13.14
C LEU A 856 10.77 31.12 12.12
N GLY A 857 11.56 30.67 11.15
CA GLY A 857 12.07 31.48 10.05
C GLY A 857 10.96 32.02 9.15
N VAL A 858 10.07 31.16 8.67
CA VAL A 858 8.93 31.58 7.82
C VAL A 858 7.93 32.43 8.59
N LEU A 859 7.75 32.20 9.89
CA LEU A 859 6.95 33.05 10.77
C LEU A 859 7.55 34.46 10.87
N ALA A 860 8.88 34.59 10.99
CA ALA A 860 9.54 35.88 10.98
C ALA A 860 9.38 36.62 9.64
N ALA A 861 9.48 35.89 8.52
CA ALA A 861 9.27 36.45 7.18
C ALA A 861 7.83 36.95 6.97
N ALA A 862 6.84 36.19 7.43
CA ALA A 862 5.42 36.52 7.33
C ALA A 862 5.04 37.70 8.25
N ALA A 863 5.38 37.62 9.55
CA ALA A 863 4.96 38.59 10.56
C ALA A 863 5.77 39.91 10.57
N LYS A 864 6.96 39.93 9.96
CA LYS A 864 7.80 41.13 9.83
C LYS A 864 7.97 41.87 11.16
N THR A 865 7.59 43.15 11.23
CA THR A 865 7.72 43.99 12.42
C THR A 865 6.89 43.50 13.60
N SER A 866 5.80 42.77 13.36
CA SER A 866 4.90 42.29 14.42
C SER A 866 5.56 41.21 15.29
N LEU A 867 6.57 40.49 14.77
CA LEU A 867 7.36 39.52 15.53
C LEU A 867 8.62 40.12 16.17
N ALA A 868 9.00 41.36 15.82
CA ALA A 868 10.22 42.01 16.33
C ALA A 868 10.36 42.02 17.87
N PRO A 869 9.28 42.16 18.68
CA PRO A 869 9.38 42.07 20.14
C PRO A 869 9.91 40.72 20.65
N HIS A 870 9.80 39.65 19.86
CA HIS A 870 10.22 38.30 20.21
C HIS A 870 11.60 37.92 19.66
N TYR A 871 12.22 38.77 18.83
CA TYR A 871 13.52 38.49 18.22
C TYR A 871 14.63 38.19 19.22
N PRO A 872 14.74 38.83 20.42
CA PRO A 872 15.72 38.43 21.41
C PRO A 872 15.63 36.95 21.80
N THR A 873 14.41 36.46 22.06
CA THR A 873 14.16 35.05 22.39
C THR A 873 14.47 34.13 21.21
N LEU A 874 14.11 34.53 19.99
CA LEU A 874 14.41 33.74 18.78
C LEU A 874 15.92 33.65 18.54
N LEU A 875 16.66 34.75 18.71
CA LEU A 875 18.12 34.76 18.59
C LEU A 875 18.78 33.88 19.66
N ASP A 876 18.24 33.83 20.88
CA ASP A 876 18.71 32.90 21.91
C ASP A 876 18.50 31.44 21.49
N ILE A 877 17.35 31.10 20.90
CA ILE A 877 17.08 29.76 20.36
C ILE A 877 18.07 29.38 19.25
N LEU A 878 18.31 30.29 18.29
CA LEU A 878 19.27 30.06 17.20
C LEU A 878 20.70 29.89 17.73
N ALA A 879 21.08 30.67 18.75
CA ALA A 879 22.38 30.55 19.40
C ALA A 879 22.52 29.24 20.20
N GLU A 880 21.45 28.79 20.88
CA GLU A 880 21.40 27.48 21.53
C GLU A 880 21.59 26.35 20.50
N SER A 881 20.92 26.43 19.35
CA SER A 881 21.06 25.44 18.28
C SER A 881 22.49 25.39 17.73
N LEU A 882 23.10 26.54 17.44
CA LEU A 882 24.52 26.64 17.04
C LEU A 882 25.50 26.01 18.04
N GLY A 883 25.18 26.04 19.34
CA GLY A 883 26.00 25.44 20.38
C GLY A 883 25.76 23.94 20.62
N ARG A 884 24.60 23.43 20.20
CA ARG A 884 24.13 22.06 20.46
C ARG A 884 24.22 21.15 19.24
N ASP A 885 23.73 21.63 18.11
CA ASP A 885 23.53 20.86 16.89
C ASP A 885 24.82 20.80 16.05
N LYS A 886 25.01 19.70 15.31
CA LYS A 886 26.14 19.52 14.40
C LYS A 886 25.83 20.19 13.04
N PRO A 887 26.84 20.48 12.20
CA PRO A 887 26.63 20.83 10.80
C PRO A 887 25.70 19.81 10.13
N GLY A 888 24.66 20.30 9.46
CA GLY A 888 23.55 19.53 8.90
C GLY A 888 22.26 20.35 8.84
N ALA A 889 21.15 19.71 8.48
CA ALA A 889 19.90 20.36 8.11
C ALA A 889 19.29 21.27 9.21
N VAL A 890 19.49 20.93 10.48
CA VAL A 890 19.06 21.75 11.62
C VAL A 890 19.77 23.10 11.64
N LEU A 891 21.10 23.12 11.46
CA LEU A 891 21.88 24.36 11.43
C LEU A 891 21.63 25.13 10.14
N ASP A 892 21.41 24.44 9.02
CA ASP A 892 21.05 25.04 7.74
C ASP A 892 19.75 25.86 7.87
N ASN A 893 18.72 25.26 8.48
CA ASN A 893 17.46 25.92 8.78
C ASN A 893 17.58 27.03 9.84
N ALA A 894 18.44 26.87 10.85
CA ALA A 894 18.73 27.93 11.82
C ALA A 894 19.37 29.17 11.14
N MET A 895 20.32 28.95 10.23
CA MET A 895 20.96 30.01 9.45
C MET A 895 19.95 30.71 8.53
N ALA A 896 19.08 29.94 7.87
CA ALA A 896 18.04 30.49 7.03
C ALA A 896 17.00 31.29 7.82
N ALA A 897 16.60 30.81 9.01
CA ALA A 897 15.71 31.53 9.90
C ALA A 897 16.31 32.89 10.32
N LEU A 898 17.60 32.92 10.65
CA LEU A 898 18.31 34.18 10.92
C LEU A 898 18.27 35.13 9.70
N CYS A 899 18.54 34.61 8.51
CA CYS A 899 18.47 35.39 7.27
C CYS A 899 17.06 35.96 7.01
N ARG A 900 16.00 35.16 7.23
CA ARG A 900 14.61 35.61 7.15
C ARG A 900 14.32 36.73 8.16
N MET A 901 14.82 36.64 9.38
CA MET A 901 14.71 37.71 10.39
C MET A 901 15.43 39.00 9.96
N ILE A 902 16.64 38.88 9.41
CA ILE A 902 17.40 40.03 8.89
C ILE A 902 16.64 40.70 7.74
N LEU A 903 16.13 39.92 6.79
CA LEU A 903 15.36 40.43 5.65
C LEU A 903 14.06 41.11 6.10
N ALA A 904 13.37 40.54 7.08
CA ALA A 904 12.05 41.00 7.52
C ALA A 904 12.12 42.26 8.41
N CYS A 905 13.08 42.35 9.33
CA CYS A 905 13.24 43.51 10.21
C CYS A 905 14.72 43.76 10.59
N PRO A 906 15.55 44.28 9.67
CA PRO A 906 16.99 44.43 9.90
C PRO A 906 17.33 45.30 11.13
N ALA A 907 16.51 46.32 11.40
CA ALA A 907 16.71 47.24 12.52
C ALA A 907 16.54 46.59 13.91
N SER A 908 15.88 45.43 13.97
CA SER A 908 15.64 44.68 15.20
C SER A 908 16.64 43.55 15.42
N VAL A 909 17.60 43.38 14.50
CA VAL A 909 18.63 42.34 14.56
C VAL A 909 20.01 42.99 14.80
N PRO A 910 20.81 42.51 15.78
CA PRO A 910 22.16 43.01 16.00
C PRO A 910 23.13 42.45 14.95
N ILE A 911 23.11 43.02 13.74
CA ILE A 911 23.90 42.59 12.56
C ILE A 911 25.39 42.46 12.88
N ASP A 912 25.94 43.36 13.69
CA ASP A 912 27.34 43.36 14.12
C ASP A 912 27.75 42.10 14.90
N ARG A 913 26.78 41.42 15.52
CA ARG A 913 27.00 40.19 16.29
C ARG A 913 26.63 38.94 15.51
N VAL A 914 25.52 38.97 14.77
CA VAL A 914 24.97 37.76 14.15
C VAL A 914 25.60 37.45 12.79
N LEU A 915 25.93 38.48 11.99
CA LEU A 915 26.45 38.28 10.65
C LEU A 915 27.83 37.60 10.64
N PRO A 916 28.79 37.95 11.52
CA PRO A 916 30.04 37.21 11.60
C PRO A 916 29.87 35.74 11.99
N VAL A 917 28.87 35.43 12.83
CA VAL A 917 28.55 34.04 13.22
C VAL A 917 28.01 33.29 12.01
N LEU A 918 27.01 33.84 11.32
CA LEU A 918 26.45 33.26 10.09
C LEU A 918 27.54 32.93 9.06
N ILE A 919 28.44 33.86 8.78
CA ILE A 919 29.52 33.68 7.79
C ILE A 919 30.50 32.57 8.20
N ASN A 920 30.76 32.40 9.50
CA ASN A 920 31.66 31.35 9.98
C ASN A 920 30.96 29.98 10.08
N THR A 921 29.62 29.93 10.12
CA THR A 921 28.86 28.67 10.14
C THR A 921 28.65 28.09 8.73
N LEU A 922 28.59 28.93 7.69
CA LEU A 922 28.56 28.49 6.30
C LEU A 922 29.74 27.54 5.96
N PRO A 923 29.58 26.62 4.98
CA PRO A 923 28.46 26.51 4.01
C PRO A 923 27.24 25.73 4.53
N ILE A 924 26.13 25.81 3.79
CA ILE A 924 24.99 24.89 3.92
C ILE A 924 25.44 23.50 3.48
N THR A 925 25.04 22.46 4.20
CA THR A 925 25.60 21.11 4.01
C THR A 925 24.59 20.04 3.61
N GLU A 926 23.33 20.18 4.04
CA GLU A 926 22.28 19.18 3.80
C GLU A 926 21.04 19.81 3.16
N ASP A 927 20.48 20.88 3.73
CA ASP A 927 19.26 21.52 3.22
C ASP A 927 19.58 22.61 2.18
N LEU A 928 19.86 22.17 0.96
CA LEU A 928 20.33 23.05 -0.11
C LEU A 928 19.29 24.08 -0.57
N GLU A 929 18.00 23.84 -0.35
CA GLU A 929 16.93 24.79 -0.72
C GLU A 929 17.10 26.12 0.04
N GLU A 930 17.61 26.06 1.27
CA GLU A 930 17.83 27.22 2.11
C GLU A 930 18.98 28.13 1.66
N THR A 931 19.82 27.65 0.75
CA THR A 931 20.86 28.46 0.10
C THR A 931 20.28 29.72 -0.53
N ARG A 932 19.09 29.62 -1.12
CA ARG A 932 18.43 30.75 -1.78
C ARG A 932 18.17 31.90 -0.80
N VAL A 933 17.68 31.60 0.40
CA VAL A 933 17.33 32.59 1.42
C VAL A 933 18.57 33.30 1.95
N ILE A 934 19.68 32.56 2.10
CA ILE A 934 20.96 33.12 2.52
C ILE A 934 21.49 34.09 1.49
N LEU A 935 21.44 33.71 0.20
CA LEU A 935 21.84 34.58 -0.90
C LEU A 935 20.98 35.83 -0.98
N GLU A 936 19.66 35.70 -0.85
CA GLU A 936 18.73 36.84 -0.81
C GLU A 936 19.11 37.82 0.32
N CYS A 937 19.44 37.30 1.50
CA CYS A 937 19.91 38.11 2.63
C CYS A 937 21.26 38.80 2.35
N LEU A 938 22.25 38.07 1.84
CA LEU A 938 23.57 38.63 1.49
C LEU A 938 23.45 39.70 0.40
N HIS A 939 22.62 39.47 -0.62
CA HIS A 939 22.33 40.45 -1.66
C HIS A 939 21.67 41.71 -1.10
N ALA A 940 20.70 41.57 -0.20
CA ALA A 940 20.03 42.71 0.42
C ALA A 940 21.03 43.56 1.24
N LEU A 941 21.88 42.92 2.06
CA LEU A 941 22.92 43.60 2.83
C LEU A 941 23.97 44.27 1.94
N TYR A 942 24.36 43.59 0.85
CA TYR A 942 25.31 44.11 -0.14
C TYR A 942 24.78 45.36 -0.84
N ASN A 943 23.56 45.29 -1.37
CA ASN A 943 22.91 46.40 -2.06
C ASN A 943 22.67 47.61 -1.15
N ASN A 944 22.47 47.36 0.14
CA ASN A 944 22.33 48.41 1.17
C ASN A 944 23.68 48.99 1.64
N GLY A 945 24.81 48.45 1.17
CA GLY A 945 26.14 48.90 1.56
C GLY A 945 26.46 48.64 3.03
N ASP A 946 26.01 47.51 3.59
CA ASP A 946 26.22 47.18 4.99
C ASP A 946 27.72 47.07 5.35
N ASN A 947 28.16 47.87 6.34
CA ASN A 947 29.57 47.95 6.70
C ASN A 947 30.12 46.65 7.32
N VAL A 948 29.29 45.85 7.99
CA VAL A 948 29.72 44.61 8.62
C VAL A 948 29.95 43.54 7.55
N LEU A 949 29.04 43.45 6.56
CA LEU A 949 29.21 42.57 5.40
C LEU A 949 30.47 42.91 4.62
N LEU A 950 30.67 44.20 4.28
CA LEU A 950 31.83 44.64 3.50
C LEU A 950 33.17 44.34 4.20
N GLN A 951 33.20 44.31 5.54
CA GLN A 951 34.39 43.92 6.30
C GLN A 951 34.71 42.41 6.26
N HIS A 952 33.74 41.58 5.88
CA HIS A 952 33.86 40.11 5.84
C HIS A 952 33.71 39.54 4.42
N LEU A 953 33.79 40.40 3.41
CA LEU A 953 33.50 40.06 2.02
C LEU A 953 34.43 38.97 1.47
N ASP A 954 35.68 38.96 1.92
CA ASP A 954 36.67 37.93 1.62
C ASP A 954 36.22 36.54 2.12
N LYS A 955 35.74 36.45 3.37
CA LYS A 955 35.22 35.21 3.94
C LYS A 955 33.93 34.76 3.26
N VAL A 956 33.02 35.68 2.96
CA VAL A 956 31.78 35.37 2.24
C VAL A 956 32.10 34.74 0.88
N LEU A 957 33.05 35.32 0.14
CA LEU A 957 33.50 34.75 -1.14
C LEU A 957 34.07 33.34 -0.97
N ILE A 958 34.93 33.11 0.03
CA ILE A 958 35.49 31.78 0.29
C ILE A 958 34.37 30.75 0.53
N GLN A 959 33.39 31.09 1.35
CA GLN A 959 32.29 30.17 1.68
C GLN A 959 31.39 29.88 0.48
N LEU A 960 31.01 30.90 -0.29
CA LEU A 960 30.17 30.72 -1.47
C LEU A 960 30.87 29.94 -2.59
N ILE A 961 32.18 30.15 -2.77
CA ILE A 961 32.99 29.36 -3.72
C ILE A 961 33.12 27.92 -3.23
N GLY A 962 33.28 27.71 -1.92
CA GLY A 962 33.29 26.39 -1.30
C GLY A 962 32.01 25.62 -1.57
N MET A 963 30.86 26.27 -1.33
CA MET A 963 29.53 25.73 -1.60
C MET A 963 29.36 25.38 -3.09
N LEU A 964 29.72 26.28 -4.01
CA LEU A 964 29.66 25.99 -5.45
C LEU A 964 30.55 24.82 -5.86
N SER A 965 31.72 24.66 -5.24
CA SER A 965 32.63 23.54 -5.53
C SER A 965 32.13 22.19 -5.03
N GLN A 966 31.33 22.17 -3.97
CA GLN A 966 30.74 20.94 -3.42
C GLN A 966 29.52 20.47 -4.21
N HIS A 967 28.84 21.40 -4.90
CA HIS A 967 27.63 21.12 -5.68
C HIS A 967 27.82 21.46 -7.18
N GLU A 968 28.99 21.14 -7.72
CA GLU A 968 29.37 21.50 -9.10
C GLU A 968 28.37 20.98 -10.14
N GLN A 969 27.76 19.81 -9.94
CA GLN A 969 26.73 19.26 -10.83
C GLN A 969 25.48 20.15 -10.93
N PHE A 970 25.08 20.80 -9.84
CA PHE A 970 23.95 21.73 -9.80
C PHE A 970 24.29 23.03 -10.53
N PHE A 971 25.53 23.50 -10.37
CA PHE A 971 26.08 24.66 -11.06
C PHE A 971 26.21 24.46 -12.58
N VAL A 972 26.66 23.27 -13.04
CA VAL A 972 26.81 22.96 -14.46
C VAL A 972 25.49 23.07 -15.23
N LYS A 973 24.35 22.77 -14.59
CA LYS A 973 23.01 22.92 -15.19
C LYS A 973 22.58 24.38 -15.41
N GLN A 974 22.93 25.31 -14.50
CA GLN A 974 22.48 26.72 -14.57
C GLN A 974 23.54 27.69 -15.10
N GLY A 975 24.83 27.33 -15.02
CA GLY A 975 25.96 28.18 -15.42
C GLY A 975 25.94 29.56 -14.73
N LEU A 976 26.22 30.63 -15.47
CA LEU A 976 26.24 32.02 -14.97
C LEU A 976 24.87 32.58 -14.57
N LYS A 977 23.77 31.85 -14.79
CA LYS A 977 22.44 32.26 -14.31
C LYS A 977 22.23 31.92 -12.84
N ASP A 978 23.15 31.16 -12.25
CA ASP A 978 23.14 30.83 -10.83
C ASP A 978 23.25 32.10 -9.95
N PRO A 979 22.33 32.31 -8.98
CA PRO A 979 22.34 33.48 -8.10
C PRO A 979 23.63 33.64 -7.28
N THR A 980 24.26 32.54 -6.88
CA THR A 980 25.55 32.54 -6.14
C THR A 980 26.66 33.07 -7.04
N ALA A 981 26.74 32.55 -8.27
CA ALA A 981 27.72 33.00 -9.25
C ALA A 981 27.53 34.49 -9.59
N LEU A 982 26.28 34.94 -9.73
CA LEU A 982 25.95 36.37 -9.93
C LEU A 982 26.38 37.24 -8.76
N PHE A 983 26.17 36.79 -7.51
CA PHE A 983 26.66 37.51 -6.33
C PHE A 983 28.19 37.64 -6.36
N ILE A 984 28.89 36.52 -6.59
CA ILE A 984 30.35 36.48 -6.68
C ILE A 984 30.85 37.43 -7.78
N LEU A 985 30.25 37.40 -8.97
CA LEU A 985 30.59 38.30 -10.07
C LEU A 985 30.43 39.78 -9.72
N ASN A 986 29.32 40.14 -9.07
CA ASN A 986 29.08 41.51 -8.62
C ASN A 986 30.14 41.97 -7.63
N VAL A 987 30.46 41.12 -6.65
CA VAL A 987 31.51 41.40 -5.66
C VAL A 987 32.88 41.53 -6.31
N VAL A 988 33.24 40.65 -7.23
CA VAL A 988 34.52 40.71 -7.96
C VAL A 988 34.63 42.01 -8.78
N ARG A 989 33.54 42.41 -9.44
CA ARG A 989 33.47 43.65 -10.22
C ARG A 989 33.68 44.88 -9.33
N ASP A 990 32.98 44.94 -8.20
CA ASP A 990 32.91 46.14 -7.37
C ASP A 990 34.08 46.21 -6.35
N PHE A 991 34.63 45.06 -5.95
CA PHE A 991 35.71 44.92 -4.96
C PHE A 991 36.84 43.97 -5.43
N PRO A 992 37.57 44.32 -6.51
CA PRO A 992 38.57 43.43 -7.12
C PRO A 992 39.72 43.07 -6.17
N GLN A 993 40.08 43.95 -5.22
CA GLN A 993 41.13 43.67 -4.24
C GLN A 993 40.76 42.57 -3.24
N ALA A 994 39.49 42.49 -2.84
CA ALA A 994 38.99 41.42 -1.98
C ALA A 994 38.93 40.08 -2.74
N ALA A 995 38.57 40.12 -4.02
CA ALA A 995 38.60 38.95 -4.89
C ALA A 995 40.03 38.40 -5.09
N ASP A 996 41.02 39.27 -5.24
CA ASP A 996 42.42 38.86 -5.42
C ASP A 996 43.02 38.29 -4.12
N SER A 997 42.61 38.76 -2.94
CA SER A 997 43.10 38.22 -1.66
C SER A 997 42.57 36.81 -1.38
N VAL A 998 41.37 36.49 -1.88
CA VAL A 998 40.71 35.19 -1.66
C VAL A 998 41.40 34.04 -2.40
N LEU A 999 42.02 34.29 -3.57
CA LEU A 999 42.69 33.25 -4.38
C LEU A 999 43.71 32.41 -3.60
N SER A 1000 44.38 33.02 -2.61
CA SER A 1000 45.39 32.32 -1.79
C SER A 1000 44.80 31.37 -0.74
N SER A 1001 43.49 31.45 -0.49
CA SER A 1001 42.76 30.68 0.52
C SER A 1001 41.89 29.56 -0.08
N LEU A 1002 41.79 29.47 -1.41
CA LEU A 1002 40.98 28.47 -2.11
C LEU A 1002 41.77 27.18 -2.39
N THR A 1003 41.07 26.04 -2.44
CA THR A 1003 41.65 24.79 -2.97
C THR A 1003 41.90 24.90 -4.49
N PRO A 1004 42.72 24.03 -5.10
CA PRO A 1004 42.96 24.08 -6.55
C PRO A 1004 41.68 24.03 -7.39
N VAL A 1005 40.73 23.16 -7.00
CA VAL A 1005 39.42 23.00 -7.66
C VAL A 1005 38.57 24.28 -7.51
N GLN A 1006 38.50 24.83 -6.29
CA GLN A 1006 37.79 26.08 -6.03
C GLN A 1006 38.40 27.27 -6.78
N ALA A 1007 39.73 27.33 -6.87
CA ALA A 1007 40.43 28.38 -7.60
C ALA A 1007 40.16 28.29 -9.11
N GLU A 1008 40.10 27.08 -9.67
CA GLU A 1008 39.75 26.86 -11.07
C GLU A 1008 38.31 27.30 -11.36
N LEU A 1009 37.35 26.87 -10.53
CA LEU A 1009 35.95 27.30 -10.61
C LEU A 1009 35.80 28.82 -10.48
N PHE A 1010 36.44 29.42 -9.48
CA PHE A 1010 36.40 30.86 -9.27
C PHE A 1010 37.01 31.63 -10.46
N ASN A 1011 38.12 31.14 -11.02
CA ASN A 1011 38.73 31.74 -12.21
C ASN A 1011 37.83 31.58 -13.45
N SER A 1012 37.14 30.46 -13.61
CA SER A 1012 36.14 30.27 -14.67
C SER A 1012 35.02 31.30 -14.56
N ILE A 1013 34.48 31.53 -13.35
CA ILE A 1013 33.49 32.58 -13.10
C ILE A 1013 34.08 33.96 -13.44
N ARG A 1014 35.31 34.28 -12.98
CA ARG A 1014 35.97 35.56 -13.28
C ARG A 1014 36.21 35.79 -14.77
N GLN A 1015 36.52 34.76 -15.55
CA GLN A 1015 36.75 34.87 -17.00
C GLN A 1015 35.49 35.29 -17.76
N ASN A 1016 34.31 35.06 -17.19
CA ASN A 1016 33.04 35.50 -17.80
C ASN A 1016 32.72 36.99 -17.55
N LEU A 1017 33.56 37.74 -16.84
CA LEU A 1017 33.48 39.21 -16.72
C LEU A 1017 34.09 39.96 -17.91
N SER A 1018 34.90 39.28 -18.74
CA SER A 1018 35.50 39.83 -19.97
C SER A 1018 34.64 39.56 -21.18
#